data_AF-A0A9E5X9N6-F1
#
_entry.id   AF-A0A9E5X9N6-F1
#
_cell.length_a   1.000
_cell.length_b   1.000
_cell.length_c   1.000
_cell.angle_alpha   90.00
_cell.angle_beta   90.00
_cell.angle_gamma   90.00
#
_symmetry.space_group_name_H-M   'P 1'
#
loop_
_entity.id
_entity.type
_entity.pdbx_description
1 polymer ?
#
loop_
_entity_poly.entity_id
_entity_poly.type
_entity_poly.pdbx_seq_one_letter_code
_entity_poly.pdbx_strand_id
1 'polypeptide(L)'
;MAYVFAFDHPHDLPHAEVKALIGGKAANIAVMANELGLPVPPSFTISTEACRAYLAGGWPEGLDEEIREHMRRVETAVGRRFGDPTDPLLVSVRSGAPVSMPGMMDTILNLGLNDMTARGLAAVSGDSAFVDVCRDRFSTMYRQIVGVEVVPEDPWEQLRGAIEAVFRSWNCGRARSYRAREGIADDLGTGVTVQAMVFGNRGSDSATGVLFTRNPATGEPRLYGDILFDAQGEDVVAGTSQTEPIAVLDERMPAVAEDLRRYAHTLEHHFVDLCDIEFTIEQGRLWLLQVRIGKRSPQAALRIAVDMAEDDDFPLSRAEAVRRVARHLDNPPTTVGERPADVPVVTTGLAASPGVASGEIVTTPEDAVAAADAGRSVILVRRETSPDDVHGMARAVGILTSTGGLASHAAVVARGWGIPAVVGASAVKVGEGTISIGDRVFTAGDMLTIDGGSGEVFAGAVSSSATVVPEATKLLSWAQDLGIEIPASEEGGETSEEGGETSEEGGPSVDAVVRTLVIKGFVTAEGIASAFFTTEEGANQVLERMTADGLVESSGGMFQLTAEGKTLGRELIIADQESWGVENAIEALDAFLSLDHRTKGIVTAWQMREVDGRQVLNDHSDAAYDASVLAEFGFLHQDAAALLQSLSDGLPRLGFYLERLERAAGLVRGGDHRYIASPRVDSYHGVWFELHEDLILLAGRNRADEVAAGRA
;
A
#
# COMPACT_ATOMS: atom_id res chain seq x y z
N MET A 1 16.16 -15.45 21.06
CA MET A 1 16.35 -15.14 19.62
C MET A 1 17.02 -13.79 19.56
N ALA A 2 17.90 -13.56 18.57
CA ALA A 2 18.50 -12.24 18.38
C ALA A 2 17.43 -11.27 17.83
N TYR A 3 17.39 -10.08 18.38
CA TYR A 3 16.50 -9.01 17.92
C TYR A 3 17.17 -8.07 16.93
N VAL A 4 18.51 -7.99 16.93
CA VAL A 4 19.27 -7.05 16.13
C VAL A 4 20.10 -7.80 15.08
N PHE A 5 20.07 -7.29 13.85
CA PHE A 5 20.78 -7.86 12.71
C PHE A 5 21.60 -6.78 12.01
N ALA A 6 22.85 -7.07 11.70
CA ALA A 6 23.64 -6.22 10.82
C ALA A 6 23.23 -6.45 9.37
N PHE A 7 23.41 -5.47 8.49
CA PHE A 7 23.01 -5.61 7.07
C PHE A 7 23.90 -6.52 6.24
N ASP A 8 25.10 -6.82 6.73
CA ASP A 8 25.97 -7.88 6.19
C ASP A 8 25.66 -9.26 6.79
N HIS A 9 24.61 -9.40 7.61
CA HIS A 9 24.20 -10.68 8.16
C HIS A 9 23.66 -11.58 7.03
N PRO A 10 24.23 -12.78 6.82
CA PRO A 10 23.66 -13.73 5.88
C PRO A 10 22.39 -14.30 6.50
N HIS A 11 21.24 -13.73 6.10
CA HIS A 11 19.96 -14.36 6.40
C HIS A 11 19.82 -15.53 5.43
N ASP A 12 20.09 -16.76 5.88
CA ASP A 12 19.86 -17.99 5.12
C ASP A 12 18.34 -18.26 4.95
N LEU A 13 17.59 -17.26 4.48
CA LEU A 13 16.14 -17.21 4.35
C LEU A 13 15.76 -16.59 2.99
N PRO A 14 14.64 -17.00 2.38
CA PRO A 14 14.09 -16.32 1.21
C PRO A 14 13.85 -14.82 1.49
N HIS A 15 14.03 -13.98 0.47
CA HIS A 15 13.91 -12.51 0.62
C HIS A 15 12.57 -12.07 1.23
N ALA A 16 11.47 -12.76 0.93
CA ALA A 16 10.15 -12.49 1.53
C ALA A 16 10.13 -12.69 3.06
N GLU A 17 10.82 -13.72 3.57
CA GLU A 17 10.94 -13.99 5.00
C GLU A 17 11.88 -12.99 5.68
N VAL A 18 12.96 -12.59 5.01
CA VAL A 18 13.82 -11.48 5.48
C VAL A 18 13.00 -10.20 5.62
N LYS A 19 12.15 -9.86 4.63
CA LYS A 19 11.24 -8.72 4.74
C LYS A 19 10.26 -8.84 5.91
N ALA A 20 9.76 -10.04 6.20
CA ALA A 20 8.89 -10.27 7.35
C ALA A 20 9.65 -10.09 8.69
N LEU A 21 10.92 -10.50 8.75
CA LEU A 21 11.75 -10.42 9.96
C LEU A 21 12.26 -9.00 10.26
N ILE A 22 12.81 -8.30 9.26
CA ILE A 22 13.48 -7.01 9.48
C ILE A 22 12.81 -5.81 8.78
N GLY A 23 11.75 -6.07 8.01
CA GLY A 23 11.05 -5.05 7.24
C GLY A 23 11.57 -4.87 5.82
N GLY A 24 10.73 -4.31 4.95
CA GLY A 24 11.03 -4.17 3.53
C GLY A 24 12.22 -3.25 3.23
N LYS A 25 12.37 -2.17 4.00
CA LYS A 25 13.49 -1.23 3.86
C LYS A 25 14.81 -1.90 4.22
N ALA A 26 14.90 -2.51 5.40
CA ALA A 26 16.12 -3.13 5.87
C ALA A 26 16.56 -4.29 4.97
N ALA A 27 15.61 -5.12 4.51
CA ALA A 27 15.89 -6.20 3.57
C ALA A 27 16.51 -5.68 2.26
N ASN A 28 15.93 -4.64 1.66
CA ASN A 28 16.48 -4.05 0.44
C ASN A 28 17.84 -3.40 0.66
N ILE A 29 18.11 -2.81 1.83
CA ILE A 29 19.42 -2.26 2.14
C ILE A 29 20.45 -3.39 2.33
N ALA A 30 20.08 -4.51 2.96
CA ALA A 30 20.93 -5.68 3.08
C ALA A 30 21.33 -6.25 1.71
N VAL A 31 20.39 -6.34 0.77
CA VAL A 31 20.67 -6.72 -0.63
C VAL A 31 21.71 -5.78 -1.26
N MET A 32 21.48 -4.46 -1.17
CA MET A 32 22.41 -3.47 -1.72
C MET A 32 23.82 -3.60 -1.13
N ALA A 33 23.93 -3.73 0.19
CA ALA A 33 25.20 -3.73 0.90
C ALA A 33 25.95 -5.06 0.77
N ASN A 34 25.25 -6.19 0.92
CA ASN A 34 25.87 -7.51 1.06
C ASN A 34 25.94 -8.27 -0.27
N GLU A 35 24.82 -8.35 -0.98
CA GLU A 35 24.75 -9.15 -2.22
C GLU A 35 25.35 -8.41 -3.42
N LEU A 36 25.13 -7.09 -3.49
CA LEU A 36 25.54 -6.26 -4.62
C LEU A 36 26.80 -5.44 -4.36
N GLY A 37 27.27 -5.34 -3.11
CA GLY A 37 28.46 -4.57 -2.75
C GLY A 37 28.38 -3.08 -3.07
N LEU A 38 27.17 -2.50 -3.08
CA LEU A 38 26.92 -1.10 -3.39
C LEU A 38 27.29 -0.19 -2.20
N PRO A 39 27.61 1.10 -2.44
CA PRO A 39 28.04 2.00 -1.38
C PRO A 39 26.86 2.41 -0.49
N VAL A 40 26.58 1.60 0.52
CA VAL A 40 25.54 1.83 1.52
C VAL A 40 26.18 2.27 2.85
N PRO A 41 25.65 3.30 3.54
CA PRO A 41 26.15 3.67 4.84
C PRO A 41 26.01 2.54 5.87
N PRO A 42 27.05 2.25 6.69
CA PRO A 42 26.99 1.18 7.69
C PRO A 42 25.77 1.29 8.60
N SER A 43 25.10 0.16 8.81
CA SER A 43 23.78 0.11 9.44
C SER A 43 23.47 -1.24 10.07
N PHE A 44 22.48 -1.23 10.95
CA PHE A 44 21.84 -2.43 11.50
C PHE A 44 20.34 -2.21 11.60
N THR A 45 19.61 -3.29 11.83
CA THR A 45 18.17 -3.25 12.06
C THR A 45 17.76 -4.03 13.29
N ILE A 46 16.74 -3.51 13.94
CA ILE A 46 16.00 -4.15 15.02
C ILE A 46 14.74 -4.77 14.39
N SER A 47 14.52 -6.05 14.63
CA SER A 47 13.52 -6.87 13.96
C SER A 47 12.08 -6.50 14.32
N THR A 48 11.16 -6.96 13.49
CA THR A 48 9.72 -6.91 13.76
C THR A 48 9.34 -7.73 14.99
N GLU A 49 10.11 -8.78 15.32
CA GLU A 49 9.99 -9.53 16.58
C GLU A 49 10.25 -8.66 17.82
N ALA A 50 11.28 -7.82 17.79
CA ALA A 50 11.54 -6.90 18.90
C ALA A 50 10.39 -5.90 19.07
N CYS A 51 9.79 -5.42 17.98
CA CYS A 51 8.59 -4.60 18.02
C CYS A 51 7.42 -5.33 18.68
N ARG A 52 7.17 -6.59 18.31
CA ARG A 52 6.09 -7.39 18.90
C ARG A 52 6.32 -7.64 20.40
N ALA A 53 7.54 -8.01 20.78
CA ALA A 53 7.91 -8.19 22.18
C ALA A 53 7.73 -6.89 22.98
N TYR A 54 8.13 -5.75 22.40
CA TYR A 54 7.91 -4.43 22.98
C TYR A 54 6.42 -4.11 23.20
N LEU A 55 5.59 -4.34 22.18
CA LEU A 55 4.15 -4.06 22.26
C LEU A 55 3.43 -5.00 23.24
N ALA A 56 3.92 -6.22 23.44
CA ALA A 56 3.34 -7.20 24.36
C ALA A 56 3.74 -6.98 25.83
N GLY A 57 4.99 -6.59 26.09
CA GLY A 57 5.56 -6.62 27.44
C GLY A 57 6.53 -5.49 27.79
N GLY A 58 6.72 -4.50 26.92
CA GLY A 58 7.71 -3.43 27.07
C GLY A 58 9.10 -3.83 26.58
N TRP A 59 10.10 -2.99 26.86
CA TRP A 59 11.46 -3.12 26.32
C TRP A 59 12.05 -4.54 26.49
N PRO A 60 12.37 -5.26 25.39
CA PRO A 60 12.83 -6.64 25.49
C PRO A 60 14.14 -6.78 26.28
N GLU A 61 14.24 -7.84 27.07
CA GLU A 61 15.47 -8.21 27.79
C GLU A 61 16.59 -8.53 26.78
N GLY A 62 17.80 -8.02 27.02
CA GLY A 62 18.98 -8.24 26.17
C GLY A 62 19.09 -7.32 24.94
N LEU A 63 18.02 -6.59 24.58
CA LEU A 63 18.02 -5.72 23.39
C LEU A 63 19.06 -4.58 23.50
N ASP A 64 19.27 -4.06 24.70
CA ASP A 64 20.23 -3.00 25.00
C ASP A 64 21.69 -3.43 24.74
N GLU A 65 22.02 -4.68 25.04
CA GLU A 65 23.32 -5.28 24.79
C GLU A 65 23.55 -5.52 23.30
N GLU A 66 22.53 -6.06 22.60
CA GLU A 66 22.57 -6.30 21.16
C GLU A 66 22.73 -4.99 20.37
N ILE A 67 21.94 -3.95 20.69
CA ILE A 67 22.08 -2.63 20.05
C ILE A 67 23.49 -2.07 20.23
N ARG A 68 24.07 -2.18 21.43
CA ARG A 68 25.45 -1.72 21.69
C ARG A 68 26.49 -2.53 20.94
N GLU A 69 26.27 -3.82 20.74
CA GLU A 69 27.15 -4.66 19.92
C GLU A 69 27.12 -4.24 18.44
N HIS A 70 25.94 -4.05 17.88
CA HIS A 70 25.79 -3.65 16.48
C HIS A 70 26.23 -2.20 16.24
N MET A 71 26.02 -1.30 17.20
CA MET A 71 26.56 0.05 17.13
C MET A 71 28.10 0.04 17.08
N ARG A 72 28.77 -0.79 17.89
CA ARG A 72 30.25 -0.93 17.83
C ARG A 72 30.76 -1.38 16.46
N ARG A 73 29.98 -2.19 15.73
CA ARG A 73 30.30 -2.58 14.35
C ARG A 73 30.19 -1.38 13.41
N VAL A 74 29.13 -0.58 13.53
CA VAL A 74 28.98 0.68 12.77
C VAL A 74 30.12 1.64 13.09
N GLU A 75 30.45 1.85 14.36
CA GLU A 75 31.57 2.70 14.79
C GLU A 75 32.90 2.25 14.16
N THR A 76 33.15 0.94 14.13
CA THR A 76 34.37 0.37 13.51
C THR A 76 34.40 0.61 12.01
N ALA A 77 33.28 0.43 11.31
CA ALA A 77 33.18 0.61 9.87
C ALA A 77 33.31 2.08 9.45
N VAL A 78 32.76 3.01 10.24
CA VAL A 78 32.80 4.45 9.96
C VAL A 78 34.11 5.09 10.46
N GLY A 79 34.72 4.53 11.50
CA GLY A 79 35.89 5.10 12.17
C GLY A 79 35.58 6.22 13.16
N ARG A 80 34.30 6.37 13.56
CA ARG A 80 33.80 7.37 14.53
C ARG A 80 33.04 6.68 15.66
N ARG A 81 32.87 7.35 16.80
CA ARG A 81 32.20 6.78 17.98
C ARG A 81 30.89 7.49 18.30
N PHE A 82 29.87 6.71 18.64
CA PHE A 82 28.54 7.22 18.99
C PHE A 82 28.61 7.93 20.35
N GLY A 83 28.28 9.22 20.35
CA GLY A 83 28.40 10.09 21.53
C GLY A 83 29.80 10.63 21.83
N ASP A 84 30.78 10.46 20.93
CA ASP A 84 32.12 11.03 21.11
C ASP A 84 32.09 12.57 21.01
N PRO A 85 32.60 13.31 22.01
CA PRO A 85 32.57 14.77 21.99
C PRO A 85 33.59 15.41 21.04
N THR A 86 34.47 14.61 20.41
CA THR A 86 35.53 15.09 19.51
C THR A 86 35.21 14.83 18.04
N ASP A 87 34.88 13.60 17.67
CA ASP A 87 34.46 13.22 16.31
C ASP A 87 33.23 12.29 16.37
N PRO A 88 32.02 12.85 16.55
CA PRO A 88 30.83 12.07 16.81
C PRO A 88 30.36 11.29 15.58
N LEU A 89 30.00 10.03 15.81
CA LEU A 89 29.09 9.29 14.93
C LEU A 89 27.66 9.77 15.18
N LEU A 90 26.99 10.20 14.12
CA LEU A 90 25.55 10.46 14.13
C LEU A 90 24.83 9.39 13.34
N VAL A 91 23.59 9.07 13.74
CA VAL A 91 22.78 8.05 13.07
C VAL A 91 21.40 8.60 12.69
N SER A 92 20.78 7.97 11.69
CA SER A 92 19.36 8.07 11.42
C SER A 92 18.63 6.87 12.01
N VAL A 93 17.40 7.10 12.45
CA VAL A 93 16.46 6.05 12.88
C VAL A 93 15.26 6.10 11.95
N ARG A 94 15.05 5.02 11.20
CA ARG A 94 14.03 4.92 10.15
C ARG A 94 13.16 3.70 10.40
N SER A 95 11.86 3.88 10.39
CA SER A 95 10.90 2.79 10.49
C SER A 95 10.78 2.01 9.17
N GLY A 96 10.49 0.71 9.27
CA GLY A 96 10.43 -0.20 8.13
C GLY A 96 9.54 -1.41 8.40
N ALA A 97 8.26 -1.30 8.04
CA ALA A 97 7.35 -2.45 8.06
C ALA A 97 7.64 -3.44 6.91
N PRO A 98 7.20 -4.71 7.01
CA PRO A 98 7.32 -5.69 5.93
C PRO A 98 6.58 -5.26 4.64
N VAL A 99 5.44 -4.58 4.84
CA VAL A 99 4.61 -3.99 3.77
C VAL A 99 4.80 -2.48 3.79
N SER A 100 4.96 -1.87 2.62
CA SER A 100 5.16 -0.43 2.49
C SER A 100 3.93 0.35 2.99
N MET A 101 4.15 1.30 3.91
CA MET A 101 3.14 2.24 4.41
C MET A 101 3.61 3.69 4.17
N PRO A 102 3.47 4.23 2.94
CA PRO A 102 4.00 5.55 2.59
C PRO A 102 3.37 6.68 3.41
N GLY A 103 4.18 7.63 3.89
CA GLY A 103 3.71 8.80 4.65
C GLY A 103 3.24 8.52 6.08
N MET A 104 3.32 7.26 6.53
CA MET A 104 2.77 6.82 7.82
C MET A 104 3.83 6.72 8.93
N MET A 105 5.10 6.75 8.55
CA MET A 105 6.21 6.20 9.30
C MET A 105 7.34 7.24 9.43
N ASP A 106 7.69 7.56 10.67
CA ASP A 106 8.60 8.67 11.00
C ASP A 106 10.08 8.32 10.77
N THR A 107 10.88 9.35 10.49
CA THR A 107 12.35 9.30 10.36
C THR A 107 12.96 10.37 11.25
N ILE A 108 13.97 10.00 12.03
CA ILE A 108 14.77 10.94 12.84
C ILE A 108 16.18 10.95 12.26
N LEU A 109 16.68 12.13 11.88
CA LEU A 109 18.04 12.34 11.39
C LEU A 109 18.92 12.98 12.48
N ASN A 110 20.24 12.87 12.31
CA ASN A 110 21.25 13.51 13.18
C ASN A 110 21.18 13.10 14.66
N LEU A 111 20.66 11.90 14.96
CA LEU A 111 20.58 11.38 16.32
C LEU A 111 21.99 11.14 16.87
N GLY A 112 22.21 11.55 18.12
CA GLY A 112 23.52 11.61 18.77
C GLY A 112 24.05 13.03 18.98
N LEU A 113 23.36 14.05 18.44
CA LEU A 113 23.68 15.45 18.71
C LEU A 113 23.27 15.85 20.13
N ASN A 114 24.19 16.49 20.83
CA ASN A 114 24.03 17.12 22.14
C ASN A 114 25.02 18.30 22.25
N ASP A 115 25.08 19.00 23.38
CA ASP A 115 25.98 20.15 23.54
C ASP A 115 27.46 19.81 23.27
N MET A 116 27.89 18.61 23.65
CA MET A 116 29.28 18.18 23.52
C MET A 116 29.60 17.71 22.10
N THR A 117 28.77 16.83 21.55
CA THR A 117 28.96 16.28 20.20
C THR A 117 28.76 17.35 19.13
N ALA A 118 27.88 18.34 19.33
CA ALA A 118 27.78 19.49 18.43
C ALA A 118 29.11 20.26 18.34
N ARG A 119 29.79 20.50 19.47
CA ARG A 119 31.11 21.15 19.46
C ARG A 119 32.17 20.30 18.72
N GLY A 120 32.17 18.99 18.94
CA GLY A 120 33.06 18.07 18.22
C GLY A 120 32.80 18.09 16.72
N LEU A 121 31.53 17.96 16.31
CA LEU A 121 31.12 18.03 14.93
C LEU A 121 31.50 19.37 14.27
N ALA A 122 31.36 20.49 14.99
CA ALA A 122 31.76 21.80 14.47
C ALA A 122 33.27 21.88 14.26
N ALA A 123 34.07 21.30 15.15
CA ALA A 123 35.52 21.23 15.00
C ALA A 123 35.96 20.36 13.82
N VAL A 124 35.32 19.19 13.62
CA VAL A 124 35.68 18.26 12.53
C VAL A 124 35.13 18.72 11.18
N SER A 125 33.96 19.34 11.15
CA SER A 125 33.37 19.90 9.93
C SER A 125 34.01 21.21 9.50
N GLY A 126 34.51 22.00 10.44
CA GLY A 126 34.94 23.37 10.19
C GLY A 126 33.78 24.33 9.90
N ASP A 127 32.53 23.91 10.18
CA ASP A 127 31.32 24.65 9.83
C ASP A 127 30.30 24.62 10.98
N SER A 128 30.37 25.62 11.85
CA SER A 128 29.42 25.74 12.98
C SER A 128 27.99 26.01 12.51
N ALA A 129 27.79 26.69 11.38
CA ALA A 129 26.46 27.03 10.89
C ALA A 129 25.72 25.75 10.42
N PHE A 130 26.43 24.86 9.72
CA PHE A 130 25.94 23.52 9.39
C PHE A 130 25.50 22.74 10.63
N VAL A 131 26.30 22.77 11.70
CA VAL A 131 25.99 22.05 12.94
C VAL A 131 24.76 22.62 13.63
N ASP A 132 24.64 23.94 13.71
CA ASP A 132 23.48 24.62 14.31
C ASP A 132 22.19 24.21 13.58
N VAL A 133 22.21 24.20 12.23
CA VAL A 133 21.08 23.72 11.42
C VAL A 133 20.77 22.25 11.71
N CYS A 134 21.77 21.38 11.77
CA CYS A 134 21.55 19.96 12.08
C CYS A 134 20.96 19.76 13.48
N ARG A 135 21.40 20.56 14.45
CA ARG A 135 20.93 20.49 15.84
C ARG A 135 19.49 20.95 15.99
N ASP A 136 19.11 22.05 15.32
CA ASP A 136 17.75 22.57 15.33
C ASP A 136 16.77 21.59 14.66
N ARG A 137 17.17 21.02 13.51
CA ARG A 137 16.42 19.97 12.82
C ARG A 137 16.23 18.73 13.68
N PHE A 138 17.32 18.19 14.24
CA PHE A 138 17.27 17.05 15.14
C PHE A 138 16.32 17.30 16.32
N SER A 139 16.49 18.44 17.00
CA SER A 139 15.71 18.76 18.18
C SER A 139 14.23 18.94 17.86
N THR A 140 13.90 19.45 16.67
CA THR A 140 12.51 19.60 16.22
C THR A 140 11.88 18.24 15.90
N MET A 141 12.53 17.44 15.05
CA MET A 141 12.07 16.09 14.69
C MET A 141 11.92 15.20 15.93
N TYR A 142 12.94 15.17 16.80
CA TYR A 142 12.94 14.31 17.97
C TYR A 142 11.78 14.66 18.92
N ARG A 143 11.55 15.95 19.21
CA ARG A 143 10.44 16.37 20.07
C ARG A 143 9.08 16.03 19.47
N GLN A 144 8.91 16.23 18.16
CA GLN A 144 7.65 15.93 17.46
C GLN A 144 7.35 14.42 17.42
N ILE A 145 8.34 13.60 17.08
CA ILE A 145 8.17 12.16 16.86
C ILE A 145 8.16 11.39 18.18
N VAL A 146 9.09 11.70 19.09
CA VAL A 146 9.21 11.01 20.38
C VAL A 146 8.20 11.53 21.40
N GLY A 147 7.74 12.78 21.23
CA GLY A 147 6.72 13.39 22.10
C GLY A 147 7.28 13.89 23.43
N VAL A 148 8.48 14.48 23.42
CA VAL A 148 9.16 15.03 24.61
C VAL A 148 9.36 16.54 24.51
N GLU A 149 9.38 17.24 25.64
CA GLU A 149 9.67 18.69 25.67
C GLU A 149 11.17 18.99 25.52
N VAL A 150 12.01 18.16 26.15
CA VAL A 150 13.46 18.29 26.18
C VAL A 150 14.08 17.02 25.60
N VAL A 151 15.01 17.19 24.67
CA VAL A 151 15.78 16.08 24.10
C VAL A 151 16.80 15.61 25.13
N PRO A 152 16.92 14.30 25.41
CA PRO A 152 17.93 13.78 26.32
C PRO A 152 19.34 14.15 25.87
N GLU A 153 20.24 14.49 26.80
CA GLU A 153 21.65 14.77 26.46
C GLU A 153 22.46 13.49 26.22
N ASP A 154 22.08 12.35 26.82
CA ASP A 154 22.71 11.06 26.57
C ASP A 154 22.27 10.50 25.20
N PRO A 155 23.20 10.32 24.23
CA PRO A 155 22.89 9.72 22.92
C PRO A 155 22.22 8.33 23.00
N TRP A 156 22.49 7.54 24.04
CA TRP A 156 21.87 6.23 24.20
C TRP A 156 20.41 6.33 24.65
N GLU A 157 20.08 7.30 25.50
CA GLU A 157 18.68 7.62 25.83
C GLU A 157 17.94 8.17 24.62
N GLN A 158 18.60 9.00 23.80
CA GLN A 158 18.05 9.46 22.51
C GLN A 158 17.71 8.27 21.60
N LEU A 159 18.66 7.34 21.42
CA LEU A 159 18.47 6.19 20.55
C LEU A 159 17.32 5.29 21.04
N ARG A 160 17.28 5.01 22.35
CA ARG A 160 16.19 4.24 22.96
C ARG A 160 14.84 4.90 22.74
N GLY A 161 14.72 6.20 23.03
CA GLY A 161 13.46 6.94 22.85
C GLY A 161 12.98 6.96 21.41
N ALA A 162 13.90 7.10 20.44
CA ALA A 162 13.59 7.00 19.02
C ALA A 162 13.06 5.62 18.62
N ILE A 163 13.69 4.53 19.09
CA ILE A 163 13.27 3.16 18.81
C ILE A 163 11.87 2.88 19.40
N GLU A 164 11.64 3.29 20.66
CA GLU A 164 10.32 3.17 21.30
C GLU A 164 9.25 3.94 20.55
N ALA A 165 9.56 5.16 20.07
CA ALA A 165 8.63 5.95 19.28
C ALA A 165 8.23 5.22 17.99
N VAL A 166 9.18 4.59 17.30
CA VAL A 166 8.90 3.77 16.12
C VAL A 166 8.04 2.55 16.46
N PHE A 167 8.34 1.82 17.53
CA PHE A 167 7.50 0.68 17.92
C PHE A 167 6.08 1.11 18.28
N ARG A 168 5.92 2.22 19.00
CA ARG A 168 4.61 2.79 19.34
C ARG A 168 3.85 3.27 18.10
N SER A 169 4.56 3.80 17.09
CA SER A 169 3.92 4.31 15.87
C SER A 169 3.22 3.20 15.08
N TRP A 170 3.66 1.94 15.20
CA TRP A 170 2.93 0.79 14.64
C TRP A 170 1.51 0.68 15.16
N ASN A 171 1.26 0.96 16.45
CA ASN A 171 -0.07 0.80 17.04
C ASN A 171 -0.87 2.11 17.17
N CYS A 172 -0.42 3.19 16.51
CA CYS A 172 -1.15 4.46 16.53
C CYS A 172 -2.46 4.36 15.73
N GLY A 173 -3.45 5.21 16.04
CA GLY A 173 -4.77 5.19 15.40
C GLY A 173 -4.69 5.29 13.88
N ARG A 174 -3.83 6.19 13.36
CA ARG A 174 -3.59 6.37 11.93
C ARG A 174 -3.07 5.08 11.27
N ALA A 175 -2.07 4.43 11.86
CA ALA A 175 -1.47 3.21 11.34
C ALA A 175 -2.45 2.04 11.34
N ARG A 176 -3.27 1.89 12.39
CA ARG A 176 -4.35 0.88 12.45
C ARG A 176 -5.39 1.09 11.36
N SER A 177 -5.86 2.32 11.16
CA SER A 177 -6.83 2.64 10.09
C SER A 177 -6.26 2.36 8.71
N TYR A 178 -5.00 2.73 8.46
CA TYR A 178 -4.32 2.42 7.20
C TYR A 178 -4.22 0.92 6.97
N ARG A 179 -3.79 0.15 7.98
CA ARG A 179 -3.68 -1.31 7.86
C ARG A 179 -5.02 -1.99 7.64
N ALA A 180 -6.07 -1.57 8.33
CA ALA A 180 -7.42 -2.10 8.13
C ALA A 180 -7.88 -1.87 6.68
N ARG A 181 -7.66 -0.67 6.13
CA ARG A 181 -8.01 -0.33 4.75
C ARG A 181 -7.20 -1.12 3.72
N GLU A 182 -5.90 -1.28 3.94
CA GLU A 182 -4.99 -1.96 3.01
C GLU A 182 -4.91 -3.49 3.23
N GLY A 183 -5.66 -4.03 4.19
CA GLY A 183 -5.65 -5.45 4.54
C GLY A 183 -4.28 -5.94 5.05
N ILE A 184 -3.54 -5.11 5.78
CA ILE A 184 -2.24 -5.44 6.38
C ILE A 184 -2.47 -5.99 7.79
N ALA A 185 -1.91 -7.16 8.11
CA ALA A 185 -2.12 -7.78 9.41
C ALA A 185 -1.49 -6.96 10.56
N ASP A 186 -2.22 -6.85 11.68
CA ASP A 186 -1.82 -6.04 12.84
C ASP A 186 -0.63 -6.65 13.60
N ASP A 187 -0.45 -7.97 13.48
CA ASP A 187 0.58 -8.75 14.16
C ASP A 187 1.94 -8.74 13.46
N LEU A 188 2.09 -8.07 12.30
CA LEU A 188 3.39 -8.02 11.62
C LEU A 188 4.46 -7.29 12.43
N GLY A 189 4.11 -6.14 13.03
CA GLY A 189 5.08 -5.22 13.65
C GLY A 189 5.87 -4.41 12.62
N THR A 190 6.77 -3.55 13.11
CA THR A 190 7.66 -2.73 12.27
C THR A 190 9.12 -2.95 12.67
N GLY A 191 10.01 -3.05 11.69
CA GLY A 191 11.45 -3.03 11.93
C GLY A 191 11.95 -1.60 12.13
N VAL A 192 13.10 -1.47 12.80
CA VAL A 192 13.80 -0.19 12.97
C VAL A 192 15.15 -0.30 12.30
N THR A 193 15.44 0.58 11.36
CA THR A 193 16.77 0.70 10.74
C THR A 193 17.53 1.82 11.43
N VAL A 194 18.71 1.51 11.95
CA VAL A 194 19.68 2.47 12.50
C VAL A 194 20.86 2.54 11.54
N GLN A 195 21.07 3.71 10.94
CA GLN A 195 22.03 3.88 9.85
C GLN A 195 22.92 5.09 10.08
N ALA A 196 24.24 4.94 9.84
CA ALA A 196 25.19 6.04 9.94
C ALA A 196 24.75 7.22 9.05
N MET A 197 24.84 8.44 9.59
CA MET A 197 24.53 9.66 8.82
C MET A 197 25.56 9.89 7.72
N VAL A 198 25.05 10.30 6.57
CA VAL A 198 25.80 10.87 5.45
C VAL A 198 25.16 12.21 5.14
N PHE A 199 25.97 13.25 4.93
CA PHE A 199 25.49 14.62 4.85
C PHE A 199 25.55 15.14 3.40
N GLY A 200 24.38 15.44 2.84
CA GLY A 200 24.25 16.11 1.53
C GLY A 200 24.47 17.63 1.58
N ASN A 201 24.71 18.18 2.77
CA ASN A 201 24.81 19.60 3.10
C ASN A 201 26.19 19.98 3.66
N ARG A 202 27.26 19.42 3.07
CA ARG A 202 28.65 19.70 3.43
C ARG A 202 29.38 20.45 2.32
N GLY A 203 28.72 21.42 1.70
CA GLY A 203 29.27 22.26 0.66
C GLY A 203 28.83 21.88 -0.76
N SER A 204 29.42 22.55 -1.74
CA SER A 204 28.95 22.52 -3.14
C SER A 204 29.10 21.19 -3.87
N ASP A 205 29.92 20.27 -3.35
CA ASP A 205 30.12 18.91 -3.85
C ASP A 205 29.34 17.86 -3.04
N SER A 206 28.37 18.32 -2.25
CA SER A 206 27.43 17.49 -1.52
C SER A 206 26.00 17.75 -2.01
N ALA A 207 25.19 16.70 -2.05
CA ALA A 207 23.82 16.76 -2.52
C ALA A 207 23.00 15.59 -1.98
N THR A 208 21.68 15.65 -2.13
CA THR A 208 20.77 14.53 -1.87
C THR A 208 19.72 14.48 -2.95
N GLY A 209 19.24 13.28 -3.28
CA GLY A 209 18.28 13.13 -4.37
C GLY A 209 17.49 11.85 -4.30
N VAL A 210 16.44 11.83 -5.12
CA VAL A 210 15.57 10.68 -5.35
C VAL A 210 15.48 10.47 -6.85
N LEU A 211 15.66 9.24 -7.30
CA LEU A 211 15.58 8.91 -8.72
C LEU A 211 14.84 7.60 -8.96
N PHE A 212 14.33 7.47 -10.17
CA PHE A 212 13.82 6.26 -10.77
C PHE A 212 14.78 5.82 -11.88
N THR A 213 15.00 4.50 -12.01
CA THR A 213 15.88 3.94 -13.05
C THR A 213 15.36 4.18 -14.47
N ARG A 214 14.04 4.37 -14.59
CA ARG A 214 13.30 4.77 -15.81
C ARG A 214 12.31 5.87 -15.46
N ASN A 215 11.79 6.56 -16.47
CA ASN A 215 10.72 7.52 -16.24
C ASN A 215 9.45 6.79 -15.75
N PRO A 216 8.95 7.06 -14.51
CA PRO A 216 7.80 6.36 -13.95
C PRO A 216 6.46 6.80 -14.57
N ALA A 217 6.44 7.89 -15.35
CA ALA A 217 5.28 8.37 -16.07
C ALA A 217 5.22 7.79 -17.49
N THR A 218 6.32 7.80 -18.24
CA THR A 218 6.31 7.39 -19.66
C THR A 218 6.88 5.99 -19.89
N GLY A 219 7.69 5.48 -18.97
CA GLY A 219 8.46 4.24 -19.12
C GLY A 219 9.79 4.39 -19.87
N GLU A 220 10.16 5.61 -20.28
CA GLU A 220 11.41 5.87 -21.02
C GLU A 220 12.64 5.37 -20.23
N PRO A 221 13.59 4.64 -20.86
CA PRO A 221 14.75 4.04 -20.19
C PRO A 221 15.85 5.07 -19.92
N ARG A 222 15.55 6.09 -19.11
CA ARG A 222 16.48 7.11 -18.64
C ARG A 222 16.28 7.38 -17.15
N LEU A 223 17.38 7.68 -16.46
CA LEU A 223 17.30 8.12 -15.06
C LEU A 223 16.41 9.34 -14.95
N TYR A 224 15.42 9.26 -14.08
CA TYR A 224 14.42 10.30 -13.89
C TYR A 224 14.30 10.63 -12.41
N GLY A 225 14.51 11.89 -12.03
CA GLY A 225 14.49 12.25 -10.62
C GLY A 225 14.91 13.67 -10.34
N ASP A 226 14.93 14.00 -9.05
CA ASP A 226 15.24 15.30 -8.50
C ASP A 226 16.48 15.22 -7.61
N ILE A 227 17.28 16.27 -7.64
CA ILE A 227 18.45 16.45 -6.78
C ILE A 227 18.46 17.87 -6.19
N LEU A 228 18.99 17.98 -4.97
CA LEU A 228 19.23 19.25 -4.30
C LEU A 228 20.65 19.27 -3.72
N PHE A 229 21.43 20.27 -4.10
CA PHE A 229 22.80 20.48 -3.62
C PHE A 229 22.78 21.21 -2.27
N ASP A 230 23.79 20.92 -1.46
CA ASP A 230 24.00 21.51 -0.14
C ASP A 230 22.76 21.41 0.78
N ALA A 231 22.10 20.25 0.76
CA ALA A 231 20.81 20.02 1.43
C ALA A 231 20.69 18.61 2.04
N GLN A 232 19.64 18.35 2.82
CA GLN A 232 19.32 17.00 3.32
C GLN A 232 18.06 16.43 2.68
N GLY A 233 17.89 15.10 2.73
CA GLY A 233 16.79 14.41 2.02
C GLY A 233 15.39 14.94 2.36
N GLU A 234 15.19 15.43 3.58
CA GLU A 234 13.93 16.08 3.99
C GLU A 234 13.59 17.30 3.12
N ASP A 235 14.59 18.09 2.69
CA ASP A 235 14.38 19.28 1.86
C ASP A 235 13.88 18.93 0.46
N VAL A 236 14.24 17.74 -0.05
CA VAL A 236 13.77 17.21 -1.34
C VAL A 236 12.32 16.72 -1.22
N VAL A 237 11.99 16.03 -0.12
CA VAL A 237 10.66 15.44 0.08
C VAL A 237 9.62 16.48 0.50
N ALA A 238 10.01 17.46 1.33
CA ALA A 238 9.12 18.51 1.82
C ALA A 238 8.62 19.45 0.72
N GLY A 239 9.30 19.52 -0.43
CA GLY A 239 8.88 20.33 -1.57
C GLY A 239 8.87 21.84 -1.31
N THR A 240 9.54 22.28 -0.24
CA THR A 240 9.74 23.70 0.13
C THR A 240 10.91 24.33 -0.62
N SER A 241 11.82 23.51 -1.12
CA SER A 241 13.00 23.93 -1.89
C SER A 241 12.83 23.56 -3.36
N GLN A 242 13.33 24.43 -4.25
CA GLN A 242 13.32 24.17 -5.69
C GLN A 242 14.40 23.15 -6.03
N THR A 243 14.00 21.97 -6.50
CA THR A 243 14.91 20.90 -6.94
C THR A 243 15.40 21.11 -8.36
N GLU A 244 16.52 20.46 -8.70
CA GLU A 244 17.03 20.38 -10.07
C GLU A 244 16.83 18.96 -10.62
N PRO A 245 16.63 18.78 -11.94
CA PRO A 245 16.58 17.45 -12.54
C PRO A 245 17.89 16.70 -12.36
N ILE A 246 17.83 15.38 -12.16
CA ILE A 246 19.00 14.52 -11.92
C ILE A 246 20.08 14.62 -13.02
N ALA A 247 19.69 14.97 -14.24
CA ALA A 247 20.59 15.16 -15.38
C ALA A 247 21.67 16.24 -15.13
N VAL A 248 21.43 17.19 -14.20
CA VAL A 248 22.43 18.20 -13.83
C VAL A 248 23.75 17.59 -13.31
N LEU A 249 23.71 16.34 -12.82
CA LEU A 249 24.90 15.62 -12.39
C LEU A 249 25.90 15.37 -13.52
N ASP A 250 25.44 15.25 -14.77
CA ASP A 250 26.34 15.05 -15.92
C ASP A 250 27.30 16.23 -16.12
N GLU A 251 26.84 17.44 -15.80
CA GLU A 251 27.62 18.65 -15.92
C GLU A 251 28.42 18.94 -14.64
N ARG A 252 27.79 18.80 -13.46
CA ARG A 252 28.39 19.19 -12.18
C ARG A 252 29.31 18.13 -11.58
N MET A 253 28.95 16.85 -11.69
CA MET A 253 29.63 15.74 -11.02
C MET A 253 29.63 14.47 -11.91
N PRO A 254 30.28 14.51 -13.10
CA PRO A 254 30.16 13.46 -14.11
C PRO A 254 30.56 12.06 -13.62
N ALA A 255 31.58 11.96 -12.76
CA ALA A 255 31.99 10.68 -12.16
C ALA A 255 30.89 10.09 -11.27
N VAL A 256 30.19 10.92 -10.50
CA VAL A 256 29.06 10.48 -9.68
C VAL A 256 27.87 10.09 -10.56
N ALA A 257 27.62 10.82 -11.65
CA ALA A 257 26.58 10.48 -12.62
C ALA A 257 26.82 9.11 -13.28
N GLU A 258 28.08 8.79 -13.60
CA GLU A 258 28.48 7.48 -14.15
C GLU A 258 28.26 6.35 -13.12
N ASP A 259 28.72 6.53 -11.89
CA ASP A 259 28.51 5.57 -10.80
C ASP A 259 27.02 5.34 -10.53
N LEU A 260 26.22 6.41 -10.49
CA LEU A 260 24.80 6.35 -10.26
C LEU A 260 24.06 5.56 -11.35
N ARG A 261 24.42 5.75 -12.63
CA ARG A 261 23.90 4.94 -13.75
C ARG A 261 24.26 3.47 -13.61
N ARG A 262 25.52 3.17 -13.26
CA ARG A 262 25.99 1.79 -13.07
C ARG A 262 25.22 1.10 -11.94
N TYR A 263 25.05 1.76 -10.81
CA TYR A 263 24.32 1.22 -9.67
C TYR A 263 22.82 1.09 -9.96
N ALA A 264 22.21 2.09 -10.60
CA ALA A 264 20.82 2.03 -11.06
C ALA A 264 20.56 0.82 -11.98
N HIS A 265 21.44 0.58 -12.95
CA HIS A 265 21.36 -0.57 -13.84
C HIS A 265 21.50 -1.91 -13.09
N THR A 266 22.44 -1.99 -12.13
CA THR A 266 22.66 -3.17 -11.28
C THR A 266 21.40 -3.49 -10.46
N LEU A 267 20.79 -2.46 -9.86
CA LEU A 267 19.57 -2.59 -9.07
C LEU A 267 18.38 -3.02 -9.94
N GLU A 268 18.22 -2.41 -11.12
CA GLU A 268 17.15 -2.76 -12.05
C GLU A 268 17.24 -4.22 -12.51
N HIS A 269 18.45 -4.74 -12.76
CA HIS A 269 18.68 -6.15 -13.11
C HIS A 269 18.42 -7.09 -11.93
N HIS A 270 18.84 -6.72 -10.72
CA HIS A 270 18.67 -7.57 -9.55
C HIS A 270 17.21 -7.66 -9.12
N PHE A 271 16.50 -6.53 -9.02
CA PHE A 271 15.09 -6.51 -8.64
C PHE A 271 14.15 -6.84 -9.81
N VAL A 272 14.69 -7.00 -11.02
CA VAL A 272 13.97 -7.33 -12.26
C VAL A 272 12.79 -6.37 -12.48
N ASP A 273 12.98 -5.09 -12.16
CA ASP A 273 11.92 -4.09 -12.25
C ASP A 273 12.45 -2.66 -12.09
N LEU A 274 11.64 -1.66 -12.46
CA LEU A 274 11.92 -0.24 -12.19
C LEU A 274 12.19 -0.03 -10.71
N CYS A 275 13.33 0.60 -10.40
CA CYS A 275 13.71 0.91 -9.03
C CYS A 275 13.57 2.41 -8.73
N ASP A 276 13.08 2.72 -7.53
CA ASP A 276 13.05 4.03 -6.89
C ASP A 276 14.14 4.05 -5.82
N ILE A 277 15.10 4.96 -5.98
CA ILE A 277 16.39 4.98 -5.27
C ILE A 277 16.54 6.34 -4.57
N GLU A 278 16.82 6.30 -3.28
CA GLU A 278 17.22 7.47 -2.49
C GLU A 278 18.74 7.44 -2.30
N PHE A 279 19.41 8.57 -2.54
CA PHE A 279 20.86 8.67 -2.44
C PHE A 279 21.31 10.00 -1.83
N THR A 280 22.54 9.99 -1.30
CA THR A 280 23.24 11.19 -0.85
C THR A 280 24.66 11.19 -1.41
N ILE A 281 25.12 12.36 -1.82
CA ILE A 281 26.50 12.65 -2.18
C ILE A 281 27.09 13.46 -1.03
N GLU A 282 28.12 12.93 -0.39
CA GLU A 282 28.87 13.65 0.63
C GLU A 282 30.28 13.89 0.12
N GLN A 283 30.59 15.16 -0.16
CA GLN A 283 31.91 15.61 -0.60
C GLN A 283 32.47 14.78 -1.78
N GLY A 284 31.66 14.63 -2.83
CA GLY A 284 32.00 13.84 -4.01
C GLY A 284 31.80 12.33 -3.90
N ARG A 285 31.46 11.78 -2.73
CA ARG A 285 31.22 10.35 -2.53
C ARG A 285 29.74 10.00 -2.56
N LEU A 286 29.35 9.12 -3.48
CA LEU A 286 27.98 8.63 -3.61
C LEU A 286 27.67 7.54 -2.57
N TRP A 287 26.50 7.67 -1.94
CA TRP A 287 25.93 6.70 -1.00
C TRP A 287 24.47 6.42 -1.34
N LEU A 288 24.11 5.13 -1.41
CA LEU A 288 22.74 4.69 -1.60
C LEU A 288 22.07 4.44 -0.24
N LEU A 289 20.93 5.06 -0.02
CA LEU A 289 20.22 5.04 1.26
C LEU A 289 19.07 4.04 1.27
N GLN A 290 18.39 3.87 0.14
CA GLN A 290 17.23 3.01 0.00
C GLN A 290 17.03 2.66 -1.47
N VAL A 291 16.53 1.45 -1.71
CA VAL A 291 15.90 1.07 -2.98
C VAL A 291 14.55 0.43 -2.70
N ARG A 292 13.60 0.60 -3.61
CA ARG A 292 12.34 -0.14 -3.67
C ARG A 292 11.86 -0.25 -5.11
N ILE A 293 10.90 -1.13 -5.35
CA ILE A 293 10.18 -1.15 -6.63
C ILE A 293 9.43 0.18 -6.80
N GLY A 294 9.69 0.87 -7.90
CA GLY A 294 9.13 2.17 -8.21
C GLY A 294 7.64 2.09 -8.55
N LYS A 295 6.84 2.96 -7.93
CA LYS A 295 5.46 3.20 -8.40
C LYS A 295 5.48 3.90 -9.75
N ARG A 296 4.58 3.50 -10.65
CA ARG A 296 4.57 3.94 -12.04
C ARG A 296 3.15 4.00 -12.61
N SER A 297 2.97 4.77 -13.67
CA SER A 297 1.71 4.83 -14.42
C SER A 297 1.42 3.51 -15.14
N PRO A 298 0.16 3.22 -15.49
CA PRO A 298 -0.17 2.08 -16.35
C PRO A 298 0.59 2.09 -17.69
N GLN A 299 0.71 3.27 -18.33
CA GLN A 299 1.50 3.43 -19.55
C GLN A 299 2.96 3.02 -19.35
N ALA A 300 3.61 3.53 -18.30
CA ALA A 300 4.98 3.18 -18.00
C ALA A 300 5.12 1.69 -17.69
N ALA A 301 4.16 1.08 -16.98
CA ALA A 301 4.19 -0.35 -16.68
C ALA A 301 4.24 -1.21 -17.95
N LEU A 302 3.39 -0.89 -18.95
CA LEU A 302 3.37 -1.59 -20.24
C LEU A 302 4.68 -1.40 -20.99
N ARG A 303 5.17 -0.16 -21.08
CA ARG A 303 6.44 0.17 -21.74
C ARG A 303 7.63 -0.56 -21.14
N ILE A 304 7.75 -0.50 -19.81
CA ILE A 304 8.83 -1.13 -19.06
C ILE A 304 8.79 -2.64 -19.23
N ALA A 305 7.60 -3.26 -19.15
CA ALA A 305 7.44 -4.70 -19.32
C ALA A 305 7.87 -5.16 -20.72
N VAL A 306 7.53 -4.41 -21.77
CA VAL A 306 7.98 -4.69 -23.14
C VAL A 306 9.49 -4.50 -23.26
N ASP A 307 10.01 -3.32 -22.91
CA ASP A 307 11.43 -3.00 -23.07
C ASP A 307 12.33 -3.99 -22.33
N MET A 308 11.93 -4.42 -21.11
CA MET A 308 12.67 -5.41 -20.31
C MET A 308 12.55 -6.83 -20.86
N ALA A 309 11.42 -7.23 -21.44
CA ALA A 309 11.24 -8.60 -21.94
C ALA A 309 11.73 -8.81 -23.38
N GLU A 310 12.09 -7.73 -24.08
CA GLU A 310 12.75 -7.77 -25.38
C GLU A 310 14.26 -7.70 -25.29
N ASP A 311 14.79 -7.23 -24.17
CA ASP A 311 16.22 -7.27 -23.90
C ASP A 311 16.60 -8.70 -23.52
N ASP A 312 17.28 -9.40 -24.42
CA ASP A 312 17.71 -10.79 -24.23
C ASP A 312 18.66 -10.96 -23.02
N ASP A 313 19.34 -9.87 -22.60
CA ASP A 313 20.24 -9.87 -21.45
C ASP A 313 19.51 -9.56 -20.13
N PHE A 314 18.24 -9.14 -20.18
CA PHE A 314 17.46 -8.79 -19.01
C PHE A 314 16.65 -9.99 -18.47
N PRO A 315 16.63 -10.24 -17.15
CA PRO A 315 16.04 -11.46 -16.58
C PRO A 315 14.50 -11.43 -16.47
N LEU A 316 13.78 -10.87 -17.45
CA LEU A 316 12.31 -10.84 -17.50
C LEU A 316 11.80 -11.61 -18.73
N SER A 317 11.16 -12.75 -18.50
CA SER A 317 10.51 -13.48 -19.61
C SER A 317 9.27 -12.74 -20.13
N ARG A 318 8.92 -12.93 -21.42
CA ARG A 318 7.67 -12.41 -21.99
C ARG A 318 6.43 -12.87 -21.23
N ALA A 319 6.41 -14.13 -20.77
CA ALA A 319 5.31 -14.65 -19.97
C ALA A 319 5.15 -13.89 -18.65
N GLU A 320 6.26 -13.60 -17.97
CA GLU A 320 6.24 -12.84 -16.73
C GLU A 320 5.86 -11.37 -16.96
N ALA A 321 6.35 -10.77 -18.05
CA ALA A 321 5.98 -9.41 -18.44
C ALA A 321 4.47 -9.27 -18.65
N VAL A 322 3.84 -10.21 -19.38
CA VAL A 322 2.39 -10.23 -19.58
C VAL A 322 1.65 -10.36 -18.26
N ARG A 323 2.01 -11.33 -17.39
CA ARG A 323 1.35 -11.51 -16.09
C ARG A 323 1.44 -10.28 -15.21
N ARG A 324 2.61 -9.62 -15.19
CA ARG A 324 2.86 -8.42 -14.36
C ARG A 324 1.94 -7.26 -14.72
N VAL A 325 1.52 -7.14 -15.98
CA VAL A 325 0.71 -6.03 -16.48
C VAL A 325 -0.70 -6.43 -16.93
N ALA A 326 -1.11 -7.69 -16.72
CA ALA A 326 -2.38 -8.23 -17.21
C ALA A 326 -3.59 -7.35 -16.85
N ARG A 327 -3.65 -6.82 -15.63
CA ARG A 327 -4.70 -5.91 -15.15
C ARG A 327 -4.85 -4.60 -15.95
N HIS A 328 -3.82 -4.22 -16.70
CA HIS A 328 -3.79 -3.01 -17.51
C HIS A 328 -4.05 -3.30 -19.00
N LEU A 329 -4.17 -4.56 -19.41
CA LEU A 329 -4.35 -4.94 -20.82
C LEU A 329 -5.81 -4.99 -21.24
N ASP A 330 -6.70 -5.18 -20.28
CA ASP A 330 -8.14 -5.22 -20.51
C ASP A 330 -8.72 -3.83 -20.81
N ASN A 331 -8.33 -2.81 -20.04
CA ASN A 331 -8.53 -1.40 -20.39
C ASN A 331 -7.17 -0.71 -20.59
N PRO A 332 -6.59 -0.82 -21.81
CA PRO A 332 -5.23 -0.36 -22.05
C PRO A 332 -5.11 1.17 -22.01
N PRO A 333 -4.06 1.70 -21.36
CA PRO A 333 -3.89 3.14 -21.22
C PRO A 333 -3.72 3.81 -22.58
N THR A 334 -4.23 5.03 -22.67
CA THR A 334 -4.13 5.85 -23.88
C THR A 334 -3.16 7.00 -23.69
N THR A 335 -2.37 7.28 -24.72
CA THR A 335 -1.61 8.52 -24.86
C THR A 335 -2.42 9.56 -25.63
N VAL A 336 -2.22 10.81 -25.28
CA VAL A 336 -2.88 11.94 -25.95
C VAL A 336 -2.11 12.31 -27.22
N GLY A 337 -2.82 12.50 -28.33
CA GLY A 337 -2.29 12.96 -29.62
C GLY A 337 -2.04 14.48 -29.68
N GLU A 338 -1.65 15.00 -30.85
CA GLU A 338 -1.38 16.42 -31.04
C GLU A 338 -2.58 17.31 -30.67
N ARG A 339 -2.30 18.34 -29.86
CA ARG A 339 -3.26 19.32 -29.34
C ARG A 339 -3.66 20.34 -30.42
N PRO A 340 -4.89 20.89 -30.40
CA PRO A 340 -5.22 22.08 -31.18
C PRO A 340 -4.36 23.27 -30.74
N ALA A 341 -3.68 23.94 -31.68
CA ALA A 341 -2.67 24.98 -31.40
C ALA A 341 -3.16 26.21 -30.61
N ASP A 342 -4.48 26.38 -30.47
CA ASP A 342 -5.11 27.66 -30.10
C ASP A 342 -5.55 27.79 -28.64
N VAL A 343 -5.30 26.79 -27.77
CA VAL A 343 -5.65 26.89 -26.34
C VAL A 343 -4.47 27.49 -25.55
N PRO A 344 -4.63 28.66 -24.89
CA PRO A 344 -3.54 29.27 -24.15
C PRO A 344 -3.28 28.53 -22.84
N VAL A 345 -2.01 28.16 -22.62
CA VAL A 345 -1.49 27.66 -21.33
C VAL A 345 -1.62 28.78 -20.30
N VAL A 346 -2.23 28.49 -19.14
CA VAL A 346 -2.34 29.44 -18.03
C VAL A 346 -1.18 29.36 -17.06
N THR A 347 -0.59 28.18 -16.89
CA THR A 347 0.65 27.97 -16.13
C THR A 347 1.26 26.62 -16.49
N THR A 348 2.49 26.40 -16.06
CA THR A 348 3.18 25.12 -16.11
C THR A 348 3.64 24.70 -14.72
N GLY A 349 3.75 23.40 -14.49
CA GLY A 349 4.38 22.78 -13.33
C GLY A 349 5.19 21.55 -13.75
N LEU A 350 5.50 20.68 -12.80
CA LEU A 350 6.20 19.42 -13.04
C LEU A 350 5.21 18.34 -13.46
N ALA A 351 5.50 17.64 -14.57
CA ALA A 351 4.76 16.50 -15.07
C ALA A 351 4.88 15.31 -14.09
N ALA A 352 3.92 15.18 -13.18
CA ALA A 352 4.00 14.22 -12.09
C ALA A 352 3.43 12.85 -12.45
N SER A 353 2.28 12.84 -13.13
CA SER A 353 1.56 11.63 -13.53
C SER A 353 0.86 11.89 -14.86
N PRO A 354 1.07 11.05 -15.90
CA PRO A 354 0.68 11.33 -17.27
C PRO A 354 -0.84 11.30 -17.47
N GLY A 355 -1.30 11.90 -18.57
CA GLY A 355 -2.69 11.94 -19.01
C GLY A 355 -3.26 13.36 -18.99
N VAL A 356 -4.42 13.55 -19.64
CA VAL A 356 -5.12 14.84 -19.70
C VAL A 356 -6.45 14.70 -18.99
N ALA A 357 -6.73 15.63 -18.08
CA ALA A 357 -7.97 15.66 -17.32
C ALA A 357 -8.59 17.05 -17.36
N SER A 358 -9.88 17.10 -17.70
CA SER A 358 -10.69 18.31 -17.62
C SER A 358 -11.77 18.13 -16.56
N GLY A 359 -11.94 19.13 -15.69
CA GLY A 359 -12.94 19.08 -14.63
C GLY A 359 -13.14 20.42 -13.94
N GLU A 360 -14.17 20.49 -13.11
CA GLU A 360 -14.45 21.62 -12.24
C GLU A 360 -13.39 21.72 -11.14
N ILE A 361 -12.94 22.95 -10.83
CA ILE A 361 -11.98 23.19 -9.76
C ILE A 361 -12.65 22.92 -8.40
N VAL A 362 -11.99 22.11 -7.58
CA VAL A 362 -12.30 21.93 -6.15
C VAL A 362 -11.03 22.16 -5.33
N THR A 363 -11.17 22.73 -4.13
CA THR A 363 -10.01 23.10 -3.28
C THR A 363 -9.88 22.30 -2.00
N THR A 364 -10.86 21.43 -1.72
CA THR A 364 -10.88 20.52 -0.57
C THR A 364 -11.16 19.07 -1.02
N PRO A 365 -10.64 18.07 -0.28
CA PRO A 365 -10.97 16.67 -0.52
C PRO A 365 -12.47 16.36 -0.43
N GLU A 366 -13.16 16.97 0.53
CA GLU A 366 -14.58 16.77 0.77
C GLU A 366 -15.42 17.28 -0.41
N ASP A 367 -15.07 18.44 -0.97
CA ASP A 367 -15.71 18.96 -2.18
C ASP A 367 -15.44 18.06 -3.39
N ALA A 368 -14.25 17.46 -3.48
CA ALA A 368 -13.91 16.53 -4.55
C ALA A 368 -14.79 15.27 -4.49
N VAL A 369 -14.98 14.71 -3.29
CA VAL A 369 -15.88 13.57 -3.08
C VAL A 369 -17.32 13.95 -3.42
N ALA A 370 -17.85 15.02 -2.83
CA ALA A 370 -19.23 15.45 -3.04
C ALA A 370 -19.54 15.77 -4.51
N ALA A 371 -18.60 16.38 -5.23
CA ALA A 371 -18.76 16.66 -6.66
C ALA A 371 -18.70 15.39 -7.52
N ALA A 372 -17.79 14.47 -7.22
CA ALA A 372 -17.70 13.19 -7.91
C ALA A 372 -18.92 12.29 -7.64
N ASP A 373 -19.47 12.30 -6.42
CA ASP A 373 -20.71 11.60 -6.06
C ASP A 373 -21.92 12.16 -6.83
N ALA A 374 -21.88 13.46 -7.14
CA ALA A 374 -22.84 14.11 -8.03
C ALA A 374 -22.56 13.88 -9.54
N GLY A 375 -21.62 12.99 -9.89
CA GLY A 375 -21.26 12.66 -11.27
C GLY A 375 -20.46 13.73 -12.02
N ARG A 376 -19.91 14.71 -11.31
CA ARG A 376 -19.10 15.78 -11.91
C ARG A 376 -17.62 15.42 -11.90
N SER A 377 -16.95 15.61 -13.03
CA SER A 377 -15.49 15.49 -13.13
C SER A 377 -14.82 16.69 -12.49
N VAL A 378 -13.87 16.45 -11.58
CA VAL A 378 -13.20 17.52 -10.82
C VAL A 378 -11.68 17.47 -10.85
N ILE A 379 -11.07 18.65 -10.83
CA ILE A 379 -9.64 18.84 -10.62
C ILE A 379 -9.42 19.31 -9.19
N LEU A 380 -8.77 18.47 -8.38
CA LEU A 380 -8.40 18.83 -7.01
C LEU A 380 -7.17 19.74 -7.02
N VAL A 381 -7.37 21.00 -6.66
CA VAL A 381 -6.32 22.02 -6.60
C VAL A 381 -5.95 22.33 -5.15
N ARG A 382 -4.72 22.03 -4.77
CA ARG A 382 -4.22 22.18 -3.39
C ARG A 382 -2.90 22.94 -3.36
N ARG A 383 -2.52 23.45 -2.19
CA ARG A 383 -1.15 23.95 -2.00
C ARG A 383 -0.17 22.77 -2.06
N GLU A 384 -0.39 21.83 -1.15
CA GLU A 384 0.25 20.53 -1.04
C GLU A 384 -0.82 19.50 -0.64
N THR A 385 -0.51 18.20 -0.75
CA THR A 385 -1.40 17.14 -0.24
C THR A 385 -0.75 16.37 0.89
N SER A 386 -1.57 15.78 1.75
CA SER A 386 -1.19 14.90 2.84
C SER A 386 -1.95 13.57 2.77
N PRO A 387 -1.59 12.57 3.59
CA PRO A 387 -2.36 11.32 3.69
C PRO A 387 -3.85 11.51 3.99
N ASP A 388 -4.25 12.63 4.59
CA ASP A 388 -5.65 12.92 4.88
C ASP A 388 -6.43 13.27 3.60
N ASP A 389 -5.77 13.79 2.56
CA ASP A 389 -6.42 14.19 1.29
C ASP A 389 -6.72 12.99 0.35
N VAL A 390 -6.23 11.78 0.68
CA VAL A 390 -6.26 10.57 -0.17
C VAL A 390 -7.66 10.23 -0.68
N HIS A 391 -8.69 10.42 0.14
CA HIS A 391 -10.08 10.12 -0.24
C HIS A 391 -10.60 11.05 -1.34
N GLY A 392 -10.30 12.36 -1.28
CA GLY A 392 -10.65 13.31 -2.33
C GLY A 392 -9.78 13.13 -3.58
N MET A 393 -8.49 12.84 -3.40
CA MET A 393 -7.58 12.53 -4.52
C MET A 393 -8.08 11.34 -5.34
N ALA A 394 -8.62 10.30 -4.71
CA ALA A 394 -9.11 9.10 -5.37
C ALA A 394 -10.36 9.35 -6.24
N ARG A 395 -11.07 10.45 -5.99
CA ARG A 395 -12.31 10.83 -6.69
C ARG A 395 -12.10 11.91 -7.74
N ALA A 396 -10.96 12.59 -7.71
CA ALA A 396 -10.61 13.59 -8.70
C ALA A 396 -10.15 12.95 -10.01
N VAL A 397 -10.54 13.54 -11.14
CA VAL A 397 -10.03 13.11 -12.46
C VAL A 397 -8.64 13.66 -12.73
N GLY A 398 -8.19 14.66 -11.95
CA GLY A 398 -6.85 15.24 -12.04
C GLY A 398 -6.46 16.01 -10.78
N ILE A 399 -5.15 16.14 -10.56
CA ILE A 399 -4.58 16.79 -9.37
C ILE A 399 -3.61 17.91 -9.77
N LEU A 400 -3.76 19.08 -9.15
CA LEU A 400 -2.87 20.23 -9.33
C LEU A 400 -2.37 20.73 -7.98
N THR A 401 -1.05 20.81 -7.78
CA THR A 401 -0.47 21.41 -6.58
C THR A 401 0.44 22.60 -6.88
N SER A 402 0.44 23.60 -6.00
CA SER A 402 1.32 24.77 -6.15
C SER A 402 2.75 24.54 -5.63
N THR A 403 2.92 23.63 -4.67
CA THR A 403 4.23 23.18 -4.17
C THR A 403 4.39 21.67 -4.37
N GLY A 404 5.60 21.16 -4.11
CA GLY A 404 5.93 19.74 -4.23
C GLY A 404 6.72 19.39 -5.49
N GLY A 405 7.73 18.53 -5.33
CA GLY A 405 8.50 17.94 -6.43
C GLY A 405 7.91 16.62 -6.93
N LEU A 406 8.65 15.91 -7.80
CA LEU A 406 8.19 14.63 -8.37
C LEU A 406 8.12 13.50 -7.34
N ALA A 407 8.79 13.66 -6.20
CA ALA A 407 8.73 12.77 -5.04
C ALA A 407 7.68 13.17 -3.99
N SER A 408 6.91 14.24 -4.21
CA SER A 408 5.87 14.70 -3.27
C SER A 408 4.72 13.69 -3.12
N HIS A 409 3.97 13.80 -2.02
CA HIS A 409 2.80 12.95 -1.76
C HIS A 409 1.82 12.90 -2.94
N ALA A 410 1.46 14.08 -3.48
CA ALA A 410 0.58 14.20 -4.65
C ALA A 410 1.10 13.40 -5.84
N ALA A 411 2.39 13.58 -6.16
CA ALA A 411 3.02 12.94 -7.31
C ALA A 411 3.09 11.41 -7.18
N VAL A 412 3.46 10.91 -5.99
CA VAL A 412 3.59 9.47 -5.73
C VAL A 412 2.24 8.76 -5.73
N VAL A 413 1.21 9.37 -5.15
CA VAL A 413 -0.15 8.80 -5.10
C VAL A 413 -0.80 8.84 -6.48
N ALA A 414 -0.76 10.00 -7.16
CA ALA A 414 -1.35 10.16 -8.49
C ALA A 414 -0.79 9.16 -9.50
N ARG A 415 0.55 8.98 -9.52
CA ARG A 415 1.18 7.95 -10.38
C ARG A 415 0.73 6.54 -10.06
N GLY A 416 0.63 6.22 -8.77
CA GLY A 416 0.22 4.88 -8.32
C GLY A 416 -1.20 4.51 -8.75
N TRP A 417 -2.08 5.51 -8.90
CA TRP A 417 -3.47 5.33 -9.33
C TRP A 417 -3.71 5.67 -10.81
N GLY A 418 -2.72 6.20 -11.52
CA GLY A 418 -2.87 6.63 -12.91
C GLY A 418 -3.73 7.89 -13.08
N ILE A 419 -3.84 8.73 -12.04
CA ILE A 419 -4.56 10.00 -12.11
C ILE A 419 -3.62 11.06 -12.70
N PRO A 420 -4.01 11.81 -13.76
CA PRO A 420 -3.24 12.93 -14.28
C PRO A 420 -2.87 13.94 -13.19
N ALA A 421 -1.59 14.33 -13.13
CA ALA A 421 -1.16 15.28 -12.12
C ALA A 421 -0.04 16.22 -12.57
N VAL A 422 -0.18 17.49 -12.17
CA VAL A 422 0.83 18.54 -12.29
C VAL A 422 1.14 19.05 -10.89
N VAL A 423 2.42 19.01 -10.48
CA VAL A 423 2.84 19.43 -9.13
C VAL A 423 3.83 20.58 -9.19
N GLY A 424 3.98 21.34 -8.10
CA GLY A 424 4.95 22.43 -8.03
C GLY A 424 4.65 23.57 -9.01
N ALA A 425 3.39 23.78 -9.39
CA ALA A 425 2.97 24.90 -10.22
C ALA A 425 2.97 26.21 -9.41
N SER A 426 4.15 26.76 -9.18
CA SER A 426 4.40 27.87 -8.23
C SER A 426 3.61 29.16 -8.52
N ALA A 427 3.13 29.36 -9.75
CA ALA A 427 2.26 30.47 -10.10
C ALA A 427 0.82 30.33 -9.57
N VAL A 428 0.41 29.12 -9.17
CA VAL A 428 -0.91 28.83 -8.60
C VAL A 428 -0.92 29.25 -7.13
N LYS A 429 -1.86 30.12 -6.76
CA LYS A 429 -2.15 30.45 -5.36
C LYS A 429 -3.54 29.97 -5.01
N VAL A 430 -3.63 29.11 -4.00
CA VAL A 430 -4.88 28.52 -3.51
C VAL A 430 -5.38 29.35 -2.32
N GLY A 431 -6.60 29.85 -2.42
CA GLY A 431 -7.35 30.50 -1.32
C GLY A 431 -8.58 29.69 -0.96
N GLU A 432 -9.42 30.22 -0.05
CA GLU A 432 -10.70 29.59 0.29
C GLU A 432 -11.66 29.67 -0.91
N GLY A 433 -11.95 28.53 -1.55
CA GLY A 433 -12.89 28.42 -2.67
C GLY A 433 -12.45 29.13 -3.96
N THR A 434 -11.22 29.60 -4.04
CA THR A 434 -10.68 30.32 -5.22
C THR A 434 -9.23 29.93 -5.49
N ILE A 435 -8.83 30.00 -6.75
CA ILE A 435 -7.43 29.87 -7.16
C ILE A 435 -7.06 31.07 -8.03
N SER A 436 -5.82 31.54 -7.91
CA SER A 436 -5.29 32.59 -8.78
C SER A 436 -4.02 32.13 -9.49
N ILE A 437 -3.93 32.45 -10.78
CA ILE A 437 -2.83 32.12 -11.68
C ILE A 437 -2.46 33.39 -12.44
N GLY A 438 -1.36 34.04 -12.03
CA GLY A 438 -1.03 35.39 -12.52
C GLY A 438 -2.14 36.39 -12.20
N ASP A 439 -2.64 37.08 -13.24
CA ASP A 439 -3.74 38.05 -13.13
C ASP A 439 -5.15 37.41 -13.22
N ARG A 440 -5.23 36.10 -13.44
CA ARG A 440 -6.51 35.37 -13.57
C ARG A 440 -6.93 34.80 -12.23
N VAL A 441 -8.21 34.96 -11.90
CA VAL A 441 -8.84 34.35 -10.73
C VAL A 441 -9.91 33.39 -11.21
N PHE A 442 -9.87 32.17 -10.69
CA PHE A 442 -10.86 31.13 -10.90
C PHE A 442 -11.54 30.84 -9.55
N THR A 443 -12.80 30.46 -9.63
CA THR A 443 -13.64 30.06 -8.50
C THR A 443 -13.86 28.55 -8.52
N ALA A 444 -14.15 27.95 -7.36
CA ALA A 444 -14.57 26.56 -7.31
C ALA A 444 -15.80 26.34 -8.21
N GLY A 445 -15.77 25.29 -9.02
CA GLY A 445 -16.74 25.04 -10.09
C GLY A 445 -16.29 25.49 -11.49
N ASP A 446 -15.30 26.39 -11.61
CA ASP A 446 -14.77 26.76 -12.92
C ASP A 446 -14.03 25.60 -13.57
N MET A 447 -14.12 25.48 -14.89
CA MET A 447 -13.47 24.42 -15.64
C MET A 447 -11.97 24.68 -15.81
N LEU A 448 -11.17 23.65 -15.53
CA LEU A 448 -9.73 23.63 -15.73
C LEU A 448 -9.35 22.33 -16.45
N THR A 449 -8.28 22.39 -17.24
CA THR A 449 -7.65 21.20 -17.81
C THR A 449 -6.19 21.13 -17.40
N ILE A 450 -5.72 19.95 -17.03
CA ILE A 450 -4.31 19.67 -16.78
C ILE A 450 -3.81 18.62 -17.76
N ASP A 451 -2.58 18.81 -18.24
CA ASP A 451 -1.80 17.79 -18.93
C ASP A 451 -0.66 17.36 -18.00
N GLY A 452 -0.83 16.21 -17.36
CA GLY A 452 0.15 15.66 -16.44
C GLY A 452 1.37 15.03 -17.12
N GLY A 453 1.36 14.91 -18.45
CA GLY A 453 2.50 14.47 -19.26
C GLY A 453 3.43 15.63 -19.65
N SER A 454 2.87 16.78 -20.04
CA SER A 454 3.66 17.98 -20.36
C SER A 454 3.89 18.91 -19.15
N GLY A 455 3.08 18.80 -18.11
CA GLY A 455 3.08 19.73 -16.98
C GLY A 455 2.28 21.01 -17.23
N GLU A 456 1.57 21.12 -18.36
CA GLU A 456 0.81 22.32 -18.73
C GLU A 456 -0.59 22.34 -18.11
N VAL A 457 -1.07 23.54 -17.78
CA VAL A 457 -2.41 23.78 -17.26
C VAL A 457 -3.13 24.77 -18.19
N PHE A 458 -4.40 24.53 -18.47
CA PHE A 458 -5.23 25.31 -19.39
C PHE A 458 -6.52 25.76 -18.72
N ALA A 459 -7.02 26.94 -19.11
CA ALA A 459 -8.35 27.39 -18.72
C ALA A 459 -9.43 26.71 -19.58
N GLY A 460 -10.49 26.23 -18.94
CA GLY A 460 -11.61 25.56 -19.61
C GLY A 460 -11.33 24.08 -19.91
N ALA A 461 -12.28 23.43 -20.57
CA ALA A 461 -12.17 22.06 -21.04
C ALA A 461 -11.41 22.00 -22.39
N VAL A 462 -10.45 21.09 -22.51
CA VAL A 462 -9.72 20.84 -23.76
C VAL A 462 -10.04 19.44 -24.23
N SER A 463 -10.58 19.32 -25.44
CA SER A 463 -10.74 18.02 -26.09
C SER A 463 -9.43 17.59 -26.73
N SER A 464 -9.07 16.31 -26.57
CA SER A 464 -7.88 15.73 -27.17
C SER A 464 -8.19 14.34 -27.72
N SER A 465 -7.46 13.94 -28.77
CA SER A 465 -7.57 12.58 -29.30
C SER A 465 -6.72 11.65 -28.44
N ALA A 466 -7.26 10.48 -28.11
CA ALA A 466 -6.58 9.46 -27.31
C ALA A 466 -6.27 8.25 -28.21
N THR A 467 -5.02 7.77 -28.16
CA THR A 467 -4.58 6.55 -28.86
C THR A 467 -4.07 5.57 -27.84
N VAL A 468 -4.51 4.31 -27.92
CA VAL A 468 -3.99 3.22 -27.07
C VAL A 468 -2.48 3.09 -27.25
N VAL A 469 -1.76 2.92 -26.15
CA VAL A 469 -0.30 2.75 -26.19
C VAL A 469 0.09 1.54 -27.06
N PRO A 470 1.11 1.66 -27.94
CA PRO A 470 1.47 0.58 -28.86
C PRO A 470 1.92 -0.69 -28.15
N GLU A 471 2.42 -0.57 -26.93
CA GLU A 471 2.87 -1.70 -26.11
C GLU A 471 1.71 -2.63 -25.69
N ALA A 472 0.49 -2.11 -25.57
CA ALA A 472 -0.69 -2.91 -25.26
C ALA A 472 -0.95 -3.96 -26.35
N THR A 473 -0.91 -3.56 -27.62
CA THR A 473 -1.08 -4.46 -28.77
C THR A 473 -0.04 -5.58 -28.76
N LYS A 474 1.20 -5.26 -28.40
CA LYS A 474 2.30 -6.20 -28.36
C LYS A 474 2.17 -7.21 -27.21
N LEU A 475 1.83 -6.75 -26.02
CA LEU A 475 1.60 -7.59 -24.86
C LEU A 475 0.40 -8.51 -25.04
N LEU A 476 -0.67 -8.03 -25.69
CA LEU A 476 -1.82 -8.86 -26.07
C LEU A 476 -1.43 -9.95 -27.08
N SER A 477 -0.57 -9.62 -28.06
CA SER A 477 -0.02 -10.63 -28.98
C SER A 477 0.80 -11.69 -28.24
N TRP A 478 1.65 -11.28 -27.27
CA TRP A 478 2.40 -12.23 -26.46
C TRP A 478 1.48 -13.10 -25.60
N ALA A 479 0.43 -12.54 -25.02
CA ALA A 479 -0.56 -13.27 -24.23
C ALA A 479 -1.22 -14.36 -25.07
N GLN A 480 -1.64 -14.03 -26.30
CA GLN A 480 -2.21 -14.99 -27.25
C GLN A 480 -1.23 -16.10 -27.63
N ASP A 481 0.01 -15.73 -28.02
CA ASP A 481 1.04 -16.69 -28.42
C ASP A 481 1.42 -17.66 -27.29
N LEU A 482 1.37 -17.20 -26.04
CA LEU A 482 1.76 -17.95 -24.85
C LEU A 482 0.57 -18.64 -24.15
N GLY A 483 -0.67 -18.45 -24.62
CA GLY A 483 -1.87 -18.99 -24.00
C GLY A 483 -2.14 -18.44 -22.60
N ILE A 484 -1.78 -17.18 -22.33
CA ILE A 484 -2.03 -16.51 -21.06
C ILE A 484 -3.39 -15.82 -21.14
N GLU A 485 -4.34 -16.25 -20.30
CA GLU A 485 -5.63 -15.58 -20.19
C GLU A 485 -5.48 -14.20 -19.54
N ILE A 486 -5.99 -13.17 -20.22
CA ILE A 486 -6.12 -11.83 -19.66
C ILE A 486 -7.50 -11.75 -19.00
N PRO A 487 -7.60 -11.42 -17.71
CA PRO A 487 -8.89 -11.24 -17.06
C PRO A 487 -9.68 -10.15 -17.78
N ALA A 488 -10.88 -10.49 -18.29
CA ALA A 488 -11.80 -9.49 -18.81
C ALA A 488 -12.38 -8.68 -17.64
N SER A 489 -12.46 -7.35 -17.77
CA SER A 489 -13.39 -6.59 -16.94
C SER A 489 -14.80 -6.99 -17.32
N GLU A 490 -15.68 -7.11 -16.32
CA GLU A 490 -17.11 -7.23 -16.55
C GLU A 490 -17.63 -5.91 -17.16
N GLU A 491 -17.47 -5.73 -18.47
CA GLU A 491 -18.28 -4.81 -19.26
C GLU A 491 -19.41 -5.59 -19.94
N GLY A 492 -20.63 -5.37 -19.44
CA GLY A 492 -21.87 -5.43 -20.23
C GLY A 492 -22.23 -6.79 -20.83
N GLY A 493 -22.25 -7.86 -20.02
CA GLY A 493 -22.88 -9.11 -20.41
C GLY A 493 -24.40 -9.01 -20.33
N GLU A 494 -25.09 -9.03 -21.48
CA GLU A 494 -26.49 -9.44 -21.57
C GLU A 494 -26.64 -10.80 -20.88
N THR A 495 -27.17 -10.83 -19.66
CA THR A 495 -27.48 -12.08 -18.96
C THR A 495 -28.98 -12.36 -19.05
N SER A 496 -29.25 -13.37 -19.87
CA SER A 496 -30.42 -14.24 -19.87
C SER A 496 -31.01 -14.48 -18.48
N GLU A 497 -32.32 -14.32 -18.39
CA GLU A 497 -33.19 -14.79 -17.31
C GLU A 497 -32.99 -16.29 -17.07
N GLU A 498 -32.72 -16.69 -15.82
CA GLU A 498 -33.55 -17.62 -15.04
C GLU A 498 -32.89 -17.96 -13.68
N GLY A 499 -33.59 -17.62 -12.59
CA GLY A 499 -33.58 -18.39 -11.33
C GLY A 499 -32.78 -17.84 -10.15
N GLY A 500 -33.43 -17.07 -9.27
CA GLY A 500 -32.95 -16.80 -7.90
C GLY A 500 -33.45 -15.47 -7.36
N GLU A 501 -34.42 -15.48 -6.44
CA GLU A 501 -35.05 -14.38 -5.69
C GLU A 501 -34.51 -12.93 -5.90
N THR A 502 -34.67 -12.37 -7.09
CA THR A 502 -34.48 -10.94 -7.37
C THR A 502 -35.80 -10.20 -7.16
N SER A 503 -35.86 -9.28 -6.21
CA SER A 503 -36.91 -8.26 -6.18
C SER A 503 -36.86 -7.39 -7.44
N GLU A 504 -37.97 -6.74 -7.82
CA GLU A 504 -38.23 -6.04 -9.10
C GLU A 504 -37.24 -4.92 -9.51
N GLU A 505 -36.15 -4.71 -8.78
CA GLU A 505 -35.10 -3.71 -9.04
C GLU A 505 -33.70 -4.30 -8.73
N GLY A 506 -33.18 -5.20 -9.57
CA GLY A 506 -31.74 -5.48 -9.79
C GLY A 506 -30.77 -5.84 -8.63
N GLY A 507 -31.19 -5.80 -7.36
CA GLY A 507 -30.34 -5.97 -6.18
C GLY A 507 -30.96 -6.87 -5.10
N PRO A 508 -30.19 -7.21 -4.03
CA PRO A 508 -30.66 -8.08 -2.96
C PRO A 508 -31.80 -7.45 -2.17
N SER A 509 -32.65 -8.29 -1.57
CA SER A 509 -33.71 -7.80 -0.69
C SER A 509 -33.13 -7.13 0.56
N VAL A 510 -33.85 -6.15 1.11
CA VAL A 510 -33.48 -5.48 2.37
C VAL A 510 -33.28 -6.51 3.48
N ASP A 511 -34.20 -7.47 3.59
CA ASP A 511 -34.16 -8.53 4.59
C ASP A 511 -32.92 -9.42 4.48
N ALA A 512 -32.42 -9.65 3.26
CA ALA A 512 -31.19 -10.41 3.04
C ALA A 512 -29.97 -9.61 3.52
N VAL A 513 -29.89 -8.33 3.16
CA VAL A 513 -28.80 -7.43 3.59
C VAL A 513 -28.78 -7.25 5.11
N VAL A 514 -29.94 -7.12 5.74
CA VAL A 514 -30.06 -7.04 7.21
C VAL A 514 -29.51 -8.30 7.87
N ARG A 515 -29.85 -9.51 7.38
CA ARG A 515 -29.32 -10.77 7.93
C ARG A 515 -27.80 -10.85 7.80
N THR A 516 -27.24 -10.48 6.64
CA THR A 516 -25.78 -10.42 6.45
C THR A 516 -25.12 -9.47 7.45
N LEU A 517 -25.71 -8.30 7.70
CA LEU A 517 -25.20 -7.33 8.66
C LEU A 517 -25.34 -7.78 10.12
N VAL A 518 -26.33 -8.60 10.47
CA VAL A 518 -26.43 -9.23 11.80
C VAL A 518 -25.22 -10.14 12.05
N ILE A 519 -24.77 -10.87 11.03
CA ILE A 519 -23.65 -11.80 11.11
C ILE A 519 -22.30 -11.05 11.05
N LYS A 520 -22.12 -10.18 10.07
CA LYS A 520 -20.82 -9.53 9.79
C LYS A 520 -20.58 -8.25 10.59
N GLY A 521 -21.65 -7.66 11.16
CA GLY A 521 -21.62 -6.40 11.90
C GLY A 521 -21.52 -5.17 11.00
N PHE A 522 -20.64 -5.20 10.00
CA PHE A 522 -20.48 -4.18 8.98
C PHE A 522 -20.21 -4.79 7.60
N VAL A 523 -20.57 -4.07 6.53
CA VAL A 523 -20.34 -4.48 5.14
C VAL A 523 -20.02 -3.26 4.26
N THR A 524 -19.32 -3.49 3.16
CA THR A 524 -19.22 -2.53 2.04
C THR A 524 -20.26 -2.88 0.98
N ALA A 525 -20.53 -1.95 0.07
CA ALA A 525 -21.38 -2.22 -1.10
C ALA A 525 -20.80 -3.32 -1.99
N GLU A 526 -19.49 -3.30 -2.24
CA GLU A 526 -18.76 -4.38 -2.91
C GLU A 526 -18.95 -5.73 -2.20
N GLY A 527 -18.93 -5.75 -0.87
CA GLY A 527 -19.14 -6.96 -0.08
C GLY A 527 -20.56 -7.54 -0.22
N ILE A 528 -21.57 -6.67 -0.31
CA ILE A 528 -22.96 -7.08 -0.59
C ILE A 528 -23.10 -7.54 -2.04
N ALA A 529 -22.49 -6.82 -2.99
CA ALA A 529 -22.49 -7.19 -4.39
C ALA A 529 -21.88 -8.58 -4.63
N SER A 530 -20.73 -8.84 -4.01
CA SER A 530 -20.07 -10.14 -4.07
C SER A 530 -20.90 -11.25 -3.43
N ALA A 531 -21.52 -11.00 -2.26
CA ALA A 531 -22.28 -12.00 -1.53
C ALA A 531 -23.60 -12.39 -2.22
N PHE A 532 -24.21 -11.45 -2.96
CA PHE A 532 -25.51 -11.66 -3.61
C PHE A 532 -25.43 -11.71 -5.14
N PHE A 533 -24.22 -11.82 -5.71
CA PHE A 533 -23.98 -11.86 -7.15
C PHE A 533 -24.70 -10.74 -7.93
N THR A 534 -24.74 -9.54 -7.34
CA THR A 534 -25.31 -8.34 -7.96
C THR A 534 -24.20 -7.35 -8.31
N THR A 535 -24.55 -6.26 -8.98
CA THR A 535 -23.63 -5.16 -9.23
C THR A 535 -23.43 -4.33 -7.97
N GLU A 536 -22.27 -3.67 -7.85
CA GLU A 536 -22.02 -2.73 -6.76
C GLU A 536 -23.02 -1.57 -6.76
N GLU A 537 -23.49 -1.17 -7.94
CA GLU A 537 -24.57 -0.18 -8.09
C GLU A 537 -25.89 -0.68 -7.48
N GLY A 538 -26.31 -1.91 -7.78
CA GLY A 538 -27.52 -2.51 -7.21
C GLY A 538 -27.42 -2.68 -5.69
N ALA A 539 -26.27 -3.09 -5.17
CA ALA A 539 -26.01 -3.16 -3.74
C ALA A 539 -26.06 -1.77 -3.06
N ASN A 540 -25.45 -0.76 -3.68
CA ASN A 540 -25.48 0.61 -3.17
C ASN A 540 -26.90 1.17 -3.13
N GLN A 541 -27.71 0.97 -4.16
CA GLN A 541 -29.10 1.44 -4.19
C GLN A 541 -29.91 0.87 -3.01
N VAL A 542 -29.73 -0.41 -2.68
CA VAL A 542 -30.39 -1.04 -1.54
C VAL A 542 -29.88 -0.46 -0.21
N LEU A 543 -28.57 -0.28 -0.06
CA LEU A 543 -27.95 0.28 1.15
C LEU A 543 -28.31 1.75 1.38
N GLU A 544 -28.42 2.54 0.33
CA GLU A 544 -28.88 3.93 0.37
C GLU A 544 -30.35 4.01 0.78
N ARG A 545 -31.21 3.16 0.21
CA ARG A 545 -32.61 3.05 0.64
C ARG A 545 -32.72 2.67 2.11
N MET A 546 -31.95 1.67 2.55
CA MET A 546 -31.90 1.28 3.95
C MET A 546 -31.37 2.41 4.86
N THR A 547 -30.46 3.25 4.35
CA THR A 547 -29.98 4.45 5.07
C THR A 547 -31.08 5.49 5.20
N ALA A 548 -31.83 5.74 4.12
CA ALA A 548 -32.97 6.66 4.12
C ALA A 548 -34.10 6.18 5.04
N ASP A 549 -34.32 4.87 5.11
CA ASP A 549 -35.28 4.23 6.00
C ASP A 549 -34.78 4.13 7.46
N GLY A 550 -33.54 4.58 7.73
CA GLY A 550 -32.95 4.59 9.08
C GLY A 550 -32.55 3.21 9.60
N LEU A 551 -32.42 2.20 8.74
CA LEU A 551 -32.03 0.83 9.10
C LEU A 551 -30.52 0.64 9.20
N VAL A 552 -29.74 1.42 8.44
CA VAL A 552 -28.27 1.40 8.47
C VAL A 552 -27.68 2.80 8.54
N GLU A 553 -26.47 2.88 9.08
CA GLU A 553 -25.65 4.10 9.06
C GLU A 553 -24.33 3.82 8.33
N SER A 554 -23.81 4.83 7.62
CA SER A 554 -22.58 4.72 6.83
C SER A 554 -21.46 5.55 7.44
N SER A 555 -20.27 4.97 7.55
CA SER A 555 -19.04 5.65 7.96
C SER A 555 -17.88 5.15 7.12
N GLY A 556 -17.32 6.03 6.28
CA GLY A 556 -16.19 5.70 5.43
C GLY A 556 -16.46 4.60 4.40
N GLY A 557 -17.69 4.48 3.87
CA GLY A 557 -18.08 3.47 2.89
C GLY A 557 -18.41 2.09 3.48
N MET A 558 -18.38 1.96 4.82
CA MET A 558 -18.89 0.80 5.53
C MET A 558 -20.25 1.10 6.13
N PHE A 559 -21.19 0.17 5.95
CA PHE A 559 -22.55 0.22 6.46
C PHE A 559 -22.67 -0.69 7.67
N GLN A 560 -23.39 -0.25 8.70
CA GLN A 560 -23.73 -1.05 9.88
C GLN A 560 -25.18 -0.81 10.29
N LEU A 561 -25.80 -1.77 10.98
CA LEU A 561 -27.19 -1.63 11.43
C LEU A 561 -27.31 -0.58 12.54
N THR A 562 -28.31 0.29 12.39
CA THR A 562 -28.79 1.19 13.45
C THR A 562 -29.53 0.41 14.55
N ALA A 563 -30.09 1.12 15.54
CA ALA A 563 -30.95 0.49 16.54
C ALA A 563 -32.22 -0.09 15.92
N GLU A 564 -32.84 0.60 14.95
CA GLU A 564 -33.99 0.10 14.19
C GLU A 564 -33.60 -1.13 13.36
N GLY A 565 -32.50 -1.06 12.61
CA GLY A 565 -32.02 -2.18 11.79
C GLY A 565 -31.69 -3.44 12.61
N LYS A 566 -31.10 -3.27 13.80
CA LYS A 566 -30.85 -4.39 14.74
C LYS A 566 -32.14 -5.00 15.28
N THR A 567 -33.21 -4.21 15.38
CA THR A 567 -34.52 -4.72 15.82
C THR A 567 -35.15 -5.57 14.71
N LEU A 568 -35.18 -5.05 13.49
CA LEU A 568 -35.61 -5.81 12.30
C LEU A 568 -34.81 -7.10 12.13
N GLY A 569 -33.48 -7.05 12.29
CA GLY A 569 -32.64 -8.24 12.21
C GLY A 569 -33.02 -9.32 13.23
N ARG A 570 -33.36 -8.95 14.46
CA ARG A 570 -33.84 -9.93 15.47
C ARG A 570 -35.19 -10.51 15.10
N GLU A 571 -36.11 -9.69 14.59
CA GLU A 571 -37.43 -10.14 14.14
C GLU A 571 -37.32 -11.12 12.98
N LEU A 572 -36.42 -10.87 12.01
CA LEU A 572 -36.15 -11.78 10.90
C LEU A 572 -35.59 -13.13 11.36
N ILE A 573 -34.65 -13.14 12.31
CA ILE A 573 -34.12 -14.39 12.87
C ILE A 573 -35.20 -15.16 13.64
N ILE A 574 -36.05 -14.49 14.42
CA ILE A 574 -37.18 -15.13 15.11
C ILE A 574 -38.16 -15.74 14.10
N ALA A 575 -38.48 -15.02 13.03
CA ALA A 575 -39.34 -15.52 11.97
C ALA A 575 -38.75 -16.77 11.29
N ASP A 576 -37.43 -16.79 11.06
CA ASP A 576 -36.74 -17.96 10.51
C ASP A 576 -36.79 -19.15 11.49
N GLN A 577 -36.59 -18.90 12.79
CA GLN A 577 -36.70 -19.91 13.85
C GLN A 577 -38.10 -20.51 13.96
N GLU A 578 -39.14 -19.69 13.81
CA GLU A 578 -40.54 -20.13 13.82
C GLU A 578 -40.91 -20.90 12.55
N SER A 579 -40.39 -20.49 11.40
CA SER A 579 -40.67 -21.12 10.11
C SER A 579 -39.92 -22.46 9.94
N TRP A 580 -38.64 -22.50 10.27
CA TRP A 580 -37.79 -23.68 10.06
C TRP A 580 -37.78 -24.61 11.27
N GLY A 581 -37.96 -24.07 12.48
CA GLY A 581 -37.93 -24.81 13.74
C GLY A 581 -36.53 -24.85 14.37
N VAL A 582 -36.43 -24.40 15.62
CA VAL A 582 -35.15 -24.38 16.38
C VAL A 582 -34.54 -25.78 16.52
N GLU A 583 -35.35 -26.83 16.65
CA GLU A 583 -34.86 -28.22 16.72
C GLU A 583 -34.16 -28.64 15.41
N ASN A 584 -34.73 -28.29 14.25
CA ASN A 584 -34.12 -28.55 12.95
C ASN A 584 -32.81 -27.76 12.78
N ALA A 585 -32.77 -26.51 13.26
CA ALA A 585 -31.56 -25.70 13.24
C ALA A 585 -30.45 -26.27 14.16
N ILE A 586 -30.81 -26.87 15.30
CA ILE A 586 -29.87 -27.58 16.18
C ILE A 586 -29.30 -28.81 15.49
N GLU A 587 -30.14 -29.64 14.85
CA GLU A 587 -29.67 -30.81 14.10
C GLU A 587 -28.76 -30.41 12.93
N ALA A 588 -29.11 -29.33 12.22
CA ALA A 588 -28.28 -28.74 11.17
C ALA A 588 -26.92 -28.25 11.68
N LEU A 589 -26.89 -27.55 12.82
CA LEU A 589 -25.66 -27.10 13.45
C LEU A 589 -24.78 -28.29 13.86
N ASP A 590 -25.36 -29.33 14.46
CA ASP A 590 -24.60 -30.52 14.86
C ASP A 590 -24.02 -31.26 13.65
N ALA A 591 -24.77 -31.36 12.54
CA ALA A 591 -24.28 -31.92 11.27
C ALA A 591 -23.16 -31.06 10.67
N PHE A 592 -23.30 -29.73 10.72
CA PHE A 592 -22.31 -28.77 10.27
C PHE A 592 -20.99 -28.88 11.04
N LEU A 593 -21.01 -29.02 12.37
CA LEU A 593 -19.81 -29.07 13.22
C LEU A 593 -18.84 -30.20 12.85
N SER A 594 -19.36 -31.34 12.40
CA SER A 594 -18.54 -32.46 11.89
C SER A 594 -17.72 -32.06 10.65
N LEU A 595 -18.35 -31.32 9.73
CA LEU A 595 -17.68 -30.78 8.55
C LEU A 595 -16.79 -29.59 8.90
N ASP A 596 -17.17 -28.75 9.87
CA ASP A 596 -16.39 -27.60 10.33
C ASP A 596 -14.99 -28.00 10.82
N HIS A 597 -14.89 -29.09 11.58
CA HIS A 597 -13.58 -29.64 11.98
C HIS A 597 -12.71 -30.02 10.78
N ARG A 598 -13.30 -30.60 9.72
CA ARG A 598 -12.59 -30.95 8.49
C ARG A 598 -12.21 -29.71 7.69
N THR A 599 -13.09 -28.72 7.59
CA THR A 599 -12.82 -27.42 6.96
C THR A 599 -11.65 -26.72 7.64
N LYS A 600 -11.67 -26.60 8.97
CA LYS A 600 -10.56 -26.05 9.77
C LYS A 600 -9.26 -26.82 9.54
N GLY A 601 -9.34 -28.16 9.47
CA GLY A 601 -8.20 -29.02 9.16
C GLY A 601 -7.59 -28.74 7.79
N ILE A 602 -8.42 -28.64 6.73
CA ILE A 602 -7.96 -28.35 5.37
C ILE A 602 -7.41 -26.93 5.24
N VAL A 603 -8.06 -25.94 5.85
CA VAL A 603 -7.54 -24.56 5.87
C VAL A 603 -6.19 -24.51 6.57
N THR A 604 -6.05 -25.22 7.70
CA THR A 604 -4.78 -25.33 8.42
C THR A 604 -3.74 -26.03 7.57
N ALA A 605 -4.04 -27.18 6.95
CA ALA A 605 -3.12 -27.92 6.08
C ALA A 605 -2.70 -27.10 4.84
N TRP A 606 -3.61 -26.27 4.32
CA TRP A 606 -3.30 -25.38 3.21
C TRP A 606 -2.32 -24.27 3.63
N GLN A 607 -2.42 -23.78 4.86
CA GLN A 607 -1.57 -22.71 5.41
C GLN A 607 -0.29 -23.23 6.07
N MET A 608 -0.31 -24.44 6.62
CA MET A 608 0.72 -25.02 7.48
C MET A 608 0.96 -26.48 7.10
N ARG A 609 2.21 -26.89 7.00
CA ARG A 609 2.61 -28.28 6.79
C ARG A 609 3.47 -28.78 7.94
N GLU A 610 3.44 -30.09 8.18
CA GLU A 610 4.33 -30.72 9.14
C GLU A 610 5.62 -31.21 8.45
N VAL A 611 6.77 -30.69 8.89
CA VAL A 611 8.09 -31.12 8.43
C VAL A 611 8.90 -31.51 9.66
N ASP A 612 9.37 -32.76 9.70
CA ASP A 612 10.15 -33.33 10.82
C ASP A 612 9.50 -33.15 12.21
N GLY A 613 8.16 -33.28 12.28
CA GLY A 613 7.40 -33.13 13.52
C GLY A 613 7.19 -31.69 13.99
N ARG A 614 7.49 -30.70 13.14
CA ARG A 614 7.24 -29.26 13.40
C ARG A 614 6.26 -28.70 12.38
N GLN A 615 5.34 -27.88 12.88
CA GLN A 615 4.42 -27.10 12.06
C GLN A 615 5.16 -25.90 11.47
N VAL A 616 5.25 -25.84 10.15
CA VAL A 616 5.87 -24.75 9.39
C VAL A 616 4.86 -24.19 8.40
N LEU A 617 5.03 -22.93 7.97
CA LEU A 617 4.18 -22.36 6.94
C LEU A 617 4.28 -23.20 5.66
N ASN A 618 3.14 -23.50 5.05
CA ASN A 618 3.11 -24.12 3.73
C ASN A 618 3.52 -23.06 2.70
N ASP A 619 4.74 -23.16 2.19
CA ASP A 619 5.30 -22.26 1.17
C ASP A 619 4.89 -22.65 -0.26
N HIS A 620 4.03 -23.67 -0.40
CA HIS A 620 3.55 -24.22 -1.67
C HIS A 620 4.67 -24.73 -2.60
N SER A 621 5.84 -25.05 -2.04
CA SER A 621 6.97 -25.65 -2.78
C SER A 621 6.78 -27.14 -3.05
N ASP A 622 5.96 -27.83 -2.26
CA ASP A 622 5.63 -29.24 -2.42
C ASP A 622 4.30 -29.39 -3.16
N ALA A 623 4.37 -29.44 -4.49
CA ALA A 623 3.20 -29.59 -5.35
C ALA A 623 2.41 -30.88 -5.10
N ALA A 624 3.04 -31.95 -4.57
CA ALA A 624 2.35 -33.20 -4.28
C ALA A 624 1.53 -33.07 -2.99
N TYR A 625 2.08 -32.39 -1.97
CA TYR A 625 1.35 -32.05 -0.76
C TYR A 625 0.15 -31.15 -1.06
N ASP A 626 0.36 -30.06 -1.80
CA ASP A 626 -0.72 -29.14 -2.18
C ASP A 626 -1.81 -29.86 -2.98
N ALA A 627 -1.44 -30.70 -3.95
CA ALA A 627 -2.40 -31.50 -4.70
C ALA A 627 -3.23 -32.44 -3.80
N SER A 628 -2.62 -32.99 -2.74
CA SER A 628 -3.34 -33.83 -1.76
C SER A 628 -4.34 -33.04 -0.94
N VAL A 629 -3.97 -31.84 -0.46
CA VAL A 629 -4.86 -30.95 0.29
C VAL A 629 -6.02 -30.47 -0.59
N LEU A 630 -5.76 -30.13 -1.85
CA LEU A 630 -6.79 -29.73 -2.82
C LEU A 630 -7.74 -30.88 -3.17
N ALA A 631 -7.25 -32.11 -3.24
CA ALA A 631 -8.10 -33.29 -3.43
C ALA A 631 -9.02 -33.49 -2.22
N GLU A 632 -8.49 -33.39 -1.00
CA GLU A 632 -9.29 -33.45 0.24
C GLU A 632 -10.32 -32.31 0.32
N PHE A 633 -9.94 -31.09 -0.07
CA PHE A 633 -10.85 -29.96 -0.22
C PHE A 633 -12.00 -30.27 -1.19
N GLY A 634 -11.71 -30.91 -2.32
CA GLY A 634 -12.73 -31.34 -3.29
C GLY A 634 -13.74 -32.32 -2.70
N PHE A 635 -13.31 -33.29 -1.89
CA PHE A 635 -14.20 -34.22 -1.19
C PHE A 635 -15.01 -33.51 -0.09
N LEU A 636 -14.36 -32.64 0.70
CA LEU A 636 -15.05 -31.82 1.69
C LEU A 636 -16.18 -30.99 1.05
N HIS A 637 -15.90 -30.38 -0.10
CA HIS A 637 -16.89 -29.57 -0.79
C HIS A 637 -18.11 -30.36 -1.27
N GLN A 638 -17.93 -31.62 -1.71
CA GLN A 638 -19.05 -32.49 -2.07
C GLN A 638 -19.95 -32.78 -0.85
N ASP A 639 -19.35 -33.07 0.30
CA ASP A 639 -20.10 -33.32 1.55
C ASP A 639 -20.80 -32.03 2.05
N ALA A 640 -20.11 -30.90 1.96
CA ALA A 640 -20.66 -29.58 2.28
C ALA A 640 -21.85 -29.22 1.38
N ALA A 641 -21.73 -29.41 0.06
CA ALA A 641 -22.81 -29.15 -0.89
C ALA A 641 -24.04 -30.01 -0.58
N ALA A 642 -23.86 -31.29 -0.24
CA ALA A 642 -24.95 -32.18 0.15
C ALA A 642 -25.65 -31.72 1.44
N LEU A 643 -24.89 -31.27 2.44
CA LEU A 643 -25.45 -30.66 3.65
C LEU A 643 -26.26 -29.40 3.30
N LEU A 644 -25.66 -28.44 2.59
CA LEU A 644 -26.32 -27.18 2.26
C LEU A 644 -27.56 -27.35 1.39
N GLN A 645 -27.58 -28.33 0.49
CA GLN A 645 -28.79 -28.67 -0.26
C GLN A 645 -29.93 -29.08 0.69
N SER A 646 -29.65 -29.94 1.67
CA SER A 646 -30.63 -30.31 2.69
C SER A 646 -31.05 -29.14 3.58
N LEU A 647 -30.17 -28.17 3.83
CA LEU A 647 -30.50 -26.96 4.59
C LEU A 647 -31.42 -26.03 3.78
N SER A 648 -31.13 -25.85 2.49
CA SER A 648 -31.92 -25.02 1.57
C SER A 648 -33.33 -25.59 1.38
N ASP A 649 -33.50 -26.91 1.35
CA ASP A 649 -34.82 -27.55 1.29
C ASP A 649 -35.69 -27.21 2.51
N GLY A 650 -35.08 -27.00 3.68
CA GLY A 650 -35.76 -26.65 4.94
C GLY A 650 -35.95 -25.15 5.15
N LEU A 651 -34.95 -24.34 4.79
CA LEU A 651 -34.98 -22.89 4.84
C LEU A 651 -34.36 -22.34 3.55
N PRO A 652 -35.17 -22.03 2.52
CA PRO A 652 -34.70 -21.67 1.16
C PRO A 652 -33.62 -20.62 1.12
N ARG A 653 -33.70 -19.61 2.01
CA ARG A 653 -32.69 -18.54 2.13
C ARG A 653 -31.30 -19.00 2.56
N LEU A 654 -31.08 -20.26 2.92
CA LEU A 654 -29.72 -20.79 3.14
C LEU A 654 -29.05 -21.24 1.83
N GLY A 655 -29.80 -21.29 0.73
CA GLY A 655 -29.31 -21.68 -0.59
C GLY A 655 -28.21 -20.76 -1.14
N PHE A 656 -28.22 -19.46 -0.82
CA PHE A 656 -27.18 -18.54 -1.34
C PHE A 656 -25.77 -18.88 -0.80
N TYR A 657 -25.64 -19.52 0.37
CA TYR A 657 -24.35 -20.01 0.84
C TYR A 657 -23.81 -21.12 -0.07
N LEU A 658 -24.68 -21.97 -0.65
CA LEU A 658 -24.26 -23.02 -1.57
C LEU A 658 -23.64 -22.40 -2.82
N GLU A 659 -24.31 -21.42 -3.43
CA GLU A 659 -23.81 -20.71 -4.62
C GLU A 659 -22.47 -20.04 -4.34
N ARG A 660 -22.31 -19.40 -3.18
CA ARG A 660 -21.04 -18.77 -2.77
C ARG A 660 -19.92 -19.78 -2.57
N LEU A 661 -20.21 -20.91 -1.92
CA LEU A 661 -19.23 -22.00 -1.74
C LEU A 661 -18.88 -22.68 -3.07
N GLU A 662 -19.84 -22.83 -3.99
CA GLU A 662 -19.61 -23.37 -5.33
C GLU A 662 -18.73 -22.44 -6.17
N ARG A 663 -18.96 -21.11 -6.13
CA ARG A 663 -18.08 -20.12 -6.78
C ARG A 663 -16.67 -20.18 -6.21
N ALA A 664 -16.54 -20.15 -4.88
CA ALA A 664 -15.23 -20.22 -4.24
C ALA A 664 -14.51 -21.53 -4.61
N ALA A 665 -15.19 -22.68 -4.53
CA ALA A 665 -14.61 -23.96 -4.92
C ALA A 665 -14.27 -24.03 -6.43
N GLY A 666 -15.07 -23.39 -7.29
CA GLY A 666 -14.80 -23.24 -8.72
C GLY A 666 -13.51 -22.47 -8.99
N LEU A 667 -13.31 -21.34 -8.31
CA LEU A 667 -12.12 -20.52 -8.41
C LEU A 667 -10.87 -21.23 -7.88
N VAL A 668 -11.01 -22.00 -6.78
CA VAL A 668 -9.94 -22.87 -6.28
C VAL A 668 -9.57 -23.94 -7.31
N ARG A 669 -10.54 -24.60 -7.96
CA ARG A 669 -10.28 -25.55 -9.06
C ARG A 669 -9.64 -24.89 -10.28
N GLY A 670 -9.94 -23.62 -10.52
CA GLY A 670 -9.33 -22.78 -11.56
C GLY A 670 -7.90 -22.30 -11.23
N GLY A 671 -7.36 -22.66 -10.07
CA GLY A 671 -6.00 -22.31 -9.64
C GLY A 671 -5.90 -21.04 -8.78
N ASP A 672 -7.02 -20.36 -8.51
CA ASP A 672 -7.04 -19.22 -7.58
C ASP A 672 -7.28 -19.69 -6.15
N HIS A 673 -6.20 -20.18 -5.54
CA HIS A 673 -6.24 -20.75 -4.19
C HIS A 673 -6.46 -19.70 -3.08
N ARG A 674 -6.50 -18.40 -3.41
CA ARG A 674 -6.91 -17.36 -2.43
C ARG A 674 -8.32 -17.62 -1.91
N TYR A 675 -9.18 -18.19 -2.74
CA TYR A 675 -10.56 -18.53 -2.40
C TYR A 675 -10.68 -19.73 -1.43
N ILE A 676 -9.59 -20.34 -0.97
CA ILE A 676 -9.65 -21.31 0.14
C ILE A 676 -9.90 -20.58 1.47
N ALA A 677 -9.07 -19.58 1.78
CA ALA A 677 -9.07 -18.98 3.12
C ALA A 677 -8.71 -17.48 3.20
N SER A 678 -8.49 -16.79 2.08
CA SER A 678 -8.10 -15.38 2.12
C SER A 678 -9.25 -14.52 2.68
N PRO A 679 -8.99 -13.63 3.66
CA PRO A 679 -10.01 -12.72 4.19
C PRO A 679 -10.30 -11.53 3.26
N ARG A 680 -9.57 -11.39 2.14
CA ARG A 680 -9.70 -10.29 1.19
C ARG A 680 -10.68 -10.55 0.05
N VAL A 681 -11.16 -11.78 -0.06
CA VAL A 681 -12.13 -12.20 -1.06
C VAL A 681 -13.23 -12.98 -0.34
N ASP A 682 -14.34 -13.21 -1.02
CA ASP A 682 -15.41 -14.09 -0.53
C ASP A 682 -14.98 -15.57 -0.58
N SER A 683 -13.99 -15.91 0.26
CA SER A 683 -13.34 -17.22 0.28
C SER A 683 -14.22 -18.28 0.92
N TYR A 684 -13.95 -19.55 0.58
CA TYR A 684 -14.64 -20.72 1.10
C TYR A 684 -14.71 -20.70 2.64
N HIS A 685 -13.58 -20.45 3.30
CA HIS A 685 -13.53 -20.31 4.76
C HIS A 685 -14.39 -19.15 5.29
N GLY A 686 -14.39 -17.99 4.62
CA GLY A 686 -15.20 -16.84 5.02
C GLY A 686 -16.69 -17.13 4.93
N VAL A 687 -17.14 -17.68 3.80
CA VAL A 687 -18.54 -18.09 3.58
C VAL A 687 -18.95 -19.18 4.57
N TRP A 688 -18.06 -20.16 4.82
CA TRP A 688 -18.29 -21.23 5.78
C TRP A 688 -18.46 -20.71 7.22
N PHE A 689 -17.66 -19.72 7.61
CA PHE A 689 -17.78 -19.05 8.90
C PHE A 689 -19.12 -18.30 9.03
N GLU A 690 -19.55 -17.59 7.98
CA GLU A 690 -20.85 -16.90 7.98
C GLU A 690 -22.02 -17.88 8.14
N LEU A 691 -21.98 -19.03 7.45
CA LEU A 691 -22.97 -20.09 7.63
C LEU A 691 -22.98 -20.62 9.07
N HIS A 692 -21.82 -20.78 9.69
CA HIS A 692 -21.73 -21.21 11.09
C HIS A 692 -22.44 -20.22 12.02
N GLU A 693 -22.17 -18.93 11.88
CA GLU A 693 -22.82 -17.89 12.70
C GLU A 693 -24.34 -17.86 12.47
N ASP A 694 -24.80 -17.99 11.24
CA ASP A 694 -26.24 -18.05 10.91
C ASP A 694 -26.91 -19.26 11.57
N LEU A 695 -26.30 -20.45 11.51
CA LEU A 695 -26.81 -21.66 12.16
C LEU A 695 -26.85 -21.56 13.68
N ILE A 696 -25.87 -20.91 14.32
CA ILE A 696 -25.88 -20.63 15.76
C ILE A 696 -27.08 -19.76 16.13
N LEU A 697 -27.32 -18.69 15.36
CA LEU A 697 -28.45 -17.80 15.56
C LEU A 697 -29.79 -18.53 15.36
N LEU A 698 -29.92 -19.35 14.31
CA LEU A 698 -31.11 -20.16 14.04
C LEU A 698 -31.36 -21.23 15.11
N ALA A 699 -30.31 -21.77 15.72
CA ALA A 699 -30.42 -22.71 16.84
C ALA A 699 -30.83 -22.03 18.17
N GLY A 700 -31.05 -20.71 18.18
CA GLY A 700 -31.37 -19.94 19.38
C GLY A 700 -30.21 -19.88 20.38
N ARG A 701 -28.98 -20.08 19.90
CA ARG A 701 -27.75 -20.08 20.70
C ARG A 701 -26.97 -18.79 20.46
N ASN A 702 -25.91 -18.57 21.23
CA ASN A 702 -24.96 -17.50 20.99
C ASN A 702 -23.52 -18.04 20.98
N ARG A 703 -22.62 -17.29 20.33
CA ARG A 703 -21.22 -17.68 20.15
C ARG A 703 -20.49 -17.93 21.47
N ALA A 704 -20.77 -17.13 22.50
CA ALA A 704 -20.11 -17.27 23.79
C ALA A 704 -20.43 -18.63 24.45
N ASP A 705 -21.68 -19.10 24.32
CA ASP A 705 -22.12 -20.39 24.84
C ASP A 705 -21.53 -21.56 24.05
N GLU A 706 -21.36 -21.43 22.73
CA GLU A 706 -20.72 -22.46 21.90
C GLU A 706 -19.20 -22.55 22.15
N VAL A 707 -18.52 -21.40 22.35
CA VAL A 707 -17.11 -21.36 22.76
C VAL A 707 -16.93 -21.99 24.13
N ALA A 708 -17.79 -21.64 25.10
CA ALA A 708 -17.75 -22.22 26.45
C ALA A 708 -17.98 -23.75 26.44
N ALA A 709 -18.73 -24.25 25.47
CA ALA A 709 -18.98 -25.67 25.29
C ALA A 709 -17.94 -26.39 24.41
N GLY A 710 -16.92 -25.69 23.90
CA GLY A 710 -15.86 -26.26 23.05
C GLY A 710 -16.33 -26.67 21.66
N ARG A 711 -17.42 -26.06 21.16
CA ARG A 711 -18.02 -26.37 19.86
C ARG A 711 -17.80 -25.30 18.78
N ALA A 712 -17.23 -24.15 19.14
CA ALA A 712 -17.04 -22.99 18.25
C ALA A 712 -15.60 -22.85 17.69
#